data_AF-A0A0A3I3E8-F1
#
_entry.id   AF-A0A0A3I3E8-F1
#
_cell.length_a   1.000
_cell.length_b   1.000
_cell.length_c   1.000
_cell.angle_alpha   90.00
_cell.angle_beta   90.00
_cell.angle_gamma   90.00
#
_symmetry.space_group_name_H-M   'P 1'
#
loop_
_entity.id
_entity.type
_entity.pdbx_description
1 polymer ?
#
loop_
_entity_poly.entity_id
_entity_poly.type
_entity_poly.pdbx_seq_one_letter_code
_entity_poly.pdbx_strand_id
1 'polypeptide(L)'
;MNEIYVIDANRCYMEAERKANEYFSLLKDQILEQTYVQTLTEDIQKWKKNHVHTGVLSYIGGRKDTRSNLDYRQYIHWLENKGKLKDYLERSVSYIFLRDLGRTLNSKATQKRITHIVNNLIEQMKNPKDHKDEIAELFSFKGMYRKAQKEKVETTMIWLFEKLQNVTKNLPEEMDALNARRKLIKIIAGVMMHVNEEMDESYAEDKRVQKFENAIRLGYSYGLTYPFVDDLLDSNVLNADEKDRYSNIIRETLLTGRVPDFGEEWQEKNQKLMQYIHSELKEAFIYMKDCQQEQSKFYEQSYVFFHSQEVDRNKDLSYSHYSNENLFIPVILKSSSSRLIARTMVNVEEDEGFEERTFFYGIYNQLADDFADMFIDEKEGAVTPYTYFLKHHQTRSDLINPFEMYWTVIYNLIHHVYHSDEKTREVILDRAINGLKRFKEKHGTETFENVMSIFALRNSKIQKLIIQMINKADDVDFYDKLLRDQMLTSFKNEKEELEQFSNTIKEVQTKINNKLKIDSESNLSVKESVIDAANYSLDSGGKRLRPIITWFMGVKIYGLNEADLFPLLKSLEYMHTASLIFDDLPSQDDASTRRGHPTVHQIYNVATAELAGLYLTQKAFEEQASMEKFDAKSVLKLIQYAAKMTAEMCQGQAMDLASKGRTLSLIELNTISFYKTGLGFEASLIMPAILAQATEGEIEALKKFAKHAGIAFQIKDDLLDVEGDSQLLGKKIGIDALNNNSTFVSILGIDGAKKEMWEHYCQAMDSIENIPRNTTFLKHFLNYIVHREK
;
A
#
# COMPACT_ATOMS: atom_id res chain seq x y z
N MET A 1 2.07 -38.65 -10.52
CA MET A 1 0.78 -38.99 -11.16
C MET A 1 -0.22 -37.97 -10.64
N ASN A 2 -0.47 -36.90 -11.41
CA ASN A 2 -1.40 -35.85 -11.01
C ASN A 2 -2.80 -36.28 -11.45
N GLU A 3 -3.60 -36.79 -10.52
CA GLU A 3 -5.04 -36.91 -10.73
C GLU A 3 -5.58 -35.55 -11.16
N ILE A 4 -6.32 -35.53 -12.26
CA ILE A 4 -7.05 -34.34 -12.72
C ILE A 4 -8.20 -34.21 -11.73
N TYR A 5 -8.12 -33.24 -10.82
CA TYR A 5 -9.29 -32.82 -10.04
C TYR A 5 -10.26 -32.17 -11.02
N VAL A 6 -11.31 -32.90 -11.37
CA VAL A 6 -12.46 -32.35 -12.09
C VAL A 6 -13.51 -32.07 -11.03
N ILE A 7 -13.75 -30.80 -10.71
CA ILE A 7 -14.91 -30.44 -9.89
C ILE A 7 -16.16 -30.83 -10.68
N ASP A 8 -17.09 -31.52 -10.04
CA ASP A 8 -18.47 -31.56 -10.53
C ASP A 8 -19.14 -30.21 -10.25
N ALA A 9 -18.78 -29.22 -11.07
CA ALA A 9 -19.18 -27.82 -10.89
C ALA A 9 -20.69 -27.63 -10.87
N ASN A 10 -21.41 -28.44 -11.65
CA ASN A 10 -22.86 -28.42 -11.65
C ASN A 10 -23.39 -28.90 -10.30
N ARG A 11 -22.88 -30.01 -9.77
CA ARG A 11 -23.31 -30.50 -8.46
C ARG A 11 -22.98 -29.52 -7.33
N CYS A 12 -21.76 -29.00 -7.27
CA CYS A 12 -21.36 -28.12 -6.17
C CYS A 12 -22.15 -26.80 -6.19
N TYR A 13 -22.37 -26.23 -7.38
CA TYR A 13 -23.18 -25.02 -7.51
C TYR A 13 -24.64 -25.27 -7.16
N MET A 14 -25.23 -26.37 -7.64
CA MET A 14 -26.60 -26.75 -7.28
C MET A 14 -26.79 -26.95 -5.78
N GLU A 15 -25.81 -27.53 -5.08
CA GLU A 15 -25.89 -27.74 -3.63
C GLU A 15 -25.81 -26.41 -2.87
N ALA A 16 -24.90 -25.51 -3.26
CA ALA A 16 -24.81 -24.18 -2.69
C ALA A 16 -26.08 -23.36 -2.98
N GLU A 17 -26.59 -23.42 -4.21
CA GLU A 17 -27.82 -22.77 -4.65
C GLU A 17 -29.04 -23.29 -3.87
N ARG A 18 -29.14 -24.60 -3.62
CA ARG A 18 -30.21 -25.18 -2.78
C ARG A 18 -30.18 -24.57 -1.37
N LYS A 19 -29.00 -24.52 -0.73
CA LYS A 19 -28.84 -23.94 0.61
C LYS A 19 -29.19 -22.44 0.62
N ALA A 20 -28.78 -21.68 -0.39
CA ALA A 20 -29.14 -20.28 -0.54
C ALA A 20 -30.65 -20.09 -0.74
N ASN A 21 -31.30 -20.96 -1.51
CA ASN A 21 -32.75 -20.94 -1.72
C ASN A 21 -33.55 -21.26 -0.46
N GLU A 22 -33.13 -22.26 0.31
CA GLU A 22 -33.73 -22.59 1.61
C GLU A 22 -33.66 -21.41 2.57
N TYR A 23 -32.50 -20.76 2.64
CA TYR A 23 -32.33 -19.56 3.48
C TYR A 23 -33.17 -18.38 2.97
N PHE A 24 -33.16 -18.11 1.66
CA PHE A 24 -33.96 -17.04 1.08
C PHE A 24 -35.46 -17.26 1.30
N SER A 25 -35.94 -18.50 1.17
CA SER A 25 -37.35 -18.85 1.43
C SER A 25 -37.72 -18.63 2.89
N LEU A 26 -36.86 -19.04 3.83
CA LEU A 26 -37.05 -18.75 5.26
C LEU A 26 -37.18 -17.24 5.51
N LEU A 27 -36.29 -16.43 4.96
CA LEU A 27 -36.32 -14.98 5.10
C LEU A 27 -37.58 -14.37 4.47
N LYS A 28 -37.96 -14.83 3.27
CA LYS A 28 -39.15 -14.39 2.55
C LYS A 28 -40.43 -14.68 3.35
N ASP A 29 -40.56 -15.87 3.92
CA ASP A 29 -41.71 -16.26 4.73
C ASP A 29 -41.79 -15.39 6.00
N GLN A 30 -40.66 -15.16 6.68
CA GLN A 30 -40.61 -14.26 7.84
C GLN A 30 -40.98 -12.81 7.51
N ILE A 31 -40.64 -12.32 6.32
CA ILE A 31 -41.06 -11.00 5.82
C ILE A 31 -42.57 -10.98 5.57
N LEU A 32 -43.12 -11.98 4.89
CA LEU A 32 -44.54 -12.03 4.55
C LEU A 32 -45.42 -12.17 5.81
N GLU A 33 -44.98 -12.98 6.77
CA GLU A 33 -45.67 -13.21 8.04
C GLU A 33 -45.33 -12.16 9.12
N GLN A 34 -44.34 -11.30 8.88
CA GLN A 34 -43.85 -10.26 9.80
C GLN A 34 -43.39 -10.80 11.17
N THR A 35 -42.91 -12.05 11.22
CA THR A 35 -42.54 -12.75 12.46
C THR A 35 -41.34 -12.12 13.17
N TYR A 36 -40.44 -11.48 12.42
CA TYR A 36 -39.25 -10.81 12.97
C TYR A 36 -39.57 -9.52 13.75
N VAL A 37 -40.72 -8.89 13.48
CA VAL A 37 -40.99 -7.48 13.87
C VAL A 37 -41.05 -7.30 15.37
N GLN A 38 -41.77 -8.17 16.10
CA GLN A 38 -41.95 -8.00 17.53
C GLN A 38 -40.61 -8.14 18.26
N THR A 39 -39.89 -9.23 18.01
CA THR A 39 -38.63 -9.52 18.69
C THR A 39 -37.55 -8.50 18.36
N LEU A 40 -37.41 -8.11 17.08
CA LEU A 40 -36.43 -7.09 16.68
C LEU A 40 -36.77 -5.71 17.28
N THR A 41 -38.06 -5.39 17.43
CA THR A 41 -38.49 -4.17 18.12
C THR A 41 -38.04 -4.19 19.58
N GLU A 42 -38.20 -5.31 20.28
CA GLU A 42 -37.73 -5.47 21.67
C GLU A 42 -36.21 -5.34 21.78
N ASP A 43 -35.46 -5.90 20.82
CA ASP A 43 -34.02 -5.81 20.77
C ASP A 43 -33.52 -4.39 20.54
N ILE A 44 -34.11 -3.65 19.60
CA ILE A 44 -33.78 -2.23 19.39
C ILE A 44 -34.13 -1.41 20.65
N GLN A 45 -35.21 -1.74 21.37
CA GLN A 45 -35.55 -1.06 22.63
C GLN A 45 -34.57 -1.37 23.76
N LYS A 46 -34.03 -2.59 23.82
CA LYS A 46 -32.95 -2.95 24.78
C LYS A 46 -31.68 -2.18 24.44
N TRP A 47 -31.23 -2.25 23.19
CA TRP A 47 -30.06 -1.54 22.66
C TRP A 47 -30.14 -0.02 22.91
N LYS A 48 -31.30 0.58 22.62
CA LYS A 48 -31.57 2.02 22.82
C LYS A 48 -31.20 2.54 24.21
N LYS A 49 -31.34 1.73 25.27
CA LYS A 49 -31.03 2.15 26.65
C LYS A 49 -29.58 2.57 26.84
N ASN A 50 -28.67 1.98 26.07
CA ASN A 50 -27.24 2.24 26.15
C ASN A 50 -26.79 3.40 25.23
N HIS A 51 -27.54 3.68 24.15
CA HIS A 51 -27.14 4.63 23.10
C HIS A 51 -27.94 5.92 23.04
N VAL A 52 -29.05 6.03 23.78
CA VAL A 52 -29.89 7.23 23.80
C VAL A 52 -30.08 7.71 25.23
N HIS A 53 -29.34 8.75 25.62
CA HIS A 53 -29.46 9.35 26.95
C HIS A 53 -30.61 10.36 27.02
N THR A 54 -31.59 10.12 27.88
CA THR A 54 -32.69 11.07 28.17
C THR A 54 -32.29 12.00 29.32
N GLY A 55 -31.55 13.08 29.01
CA GLY A 55 -31.16 14.10 29.98
C GLY A 55 -31.55 15.51 29.53
N VAL A 56 -32.19 16.29 30.41
CA VAL A 56 -32.75 17.65 30.21
C VAL A 56 -31.69 18.72 29.86
N LEU A 57 -30.41 18.35 29.75
CA LEU A 57 -29.31 19.21 29.29
C LEU A 57 -29.04 19.14 27.77
N SER A 58 -29.81 18.38 27.00
CA SER A 58 -29.67 18.32 25.53
C SER A 58 -30.10 19.59 24.80
N TYR A 59 -30.53 20.64 25.51
CA TYR A 59 -30.96 21.93 24.97
C TYR A 59 -29.89 23.03 24.98
N ILE A 60 -28.68 22.77 25.48
CA ILE A 60 -27.53 23.66 25.32
C ILE A 60 -26.47 22.95 24.50
N GLY A 61 -26.55 23.14 23.19
CA GLY A 61 -25.56 22.68 22.23
C GLY A 61 -26.21 22.04 21.03
N GLY A 62 -26.64 22.86 20.07
CA GLY A 62 -26.63 22.44 18.69
C GLY A 62 -25.21 22.02 18.33
N ARG A 63 -24.87 20.74 18.51
CA ARG A 63 -23.62 20.15 18.01
C ARG A 63 -23.84 19.66 16.58
N LYS A 64 -24.27 20.59 15.71
CA LYS A 64 -23.95 20.53 14.29
C LYS A 64 -22.48 20.97 14.15
N ASP A 65 -21.75 20.37 13.20
CA ASP A 65 -20.46 20.84 12.66
C ASP A 65 -19.19 20.77 13.51
N THR A 66 -18.94 19.69 14.26
CA THR A 66 -17.56 19.42 14.70
C THR A 66 -17.06 18.00 14.45
N ARG A 67 -17.90 16.96 14.42
CA ARG A 67 -17.40 15.56 14.28
C ARG A 67 -16.76 15.22 12.93
N SER A 68 -17.20 15.84 11.82
CA SER A 68 -16.71 15.56 10.47
C SER A 68 -15.43 16.32 10.08
N ASN A 69 -15.04 17.33 10.86
CA ASN A 69 -13.87 18.19 10.61
C ASN A 69 -12.77 18.04 11.67
N LEU A 70 -12.96 17.18 12.68
CA LEU A 70 -11.91 16.92 13.66
C LEU A 70 -10.84 16.04 13.01
N ASP A 71 -9.59 16.49 13.11
CA ASP A 71 -8.43 15.65 12.86
C ASP A 71 -8.52 14.38 13.74
N TYR A 72 -8.02 13.25 13.25
CA TYR A 72 -8.01 11.95 13.91
C TYR A 72 -7.62 12.06 15.40
N ARG A 73 -6.57 12.85 15.66
CA ARG A 73 -6.03 13.07 17.01
C ARG A 73 -7.03 13.76 17.92
N GLN A 74 -7.73 14.76 17.38
CA GLN A 74 -8.74 15.49 18.13
C GLN A 74 -9.93 14.59 18.44
N TYR A 75 -10.27 13.64 17.55
CA TYR A 75 -11.32 12.66 17.80
C TYR A 75 -10.93 11.62 18.87
N ILE A 76 -9.75 11.01 18.78
CA ILE A 76 -9.26 10.04 19.78
C ILE A 76 -9.06 10.71 21.15
N HIS A 77 -8.44 11.89 21.19
CA HIS A 77 -8.27 12.64 22.43
C HIS A 77 -9.61 13.08 23.02
N TRP A 78 -10.58 13.44 22.17
CA TRP A 78 -11.93 13.71 22.62
C TRP A 78 -12.60 12.46 23.23
N LEU A 79 -12.46 11.29 22.59
CA LEU A 79 -12.98 10.02 23.12
C LEU A 79 -12.35 9.69 24.48
N GLU A 80 -11.03 9.88 24.62
CA GLU A 80 -10.31 9.68 25.87
C GLU A 80 -10.78 10.63 26.97
N ASN A 81 -10.85 11.94 26.67
CA ASN A 81 -11.36 12.96 27.60
C ASN A 81 -12.81 12.74 28.03
N LYS A 82 -13.59 12.01 27.23
CA LYS A 82 -14.97 11.61 27.56
C LYS A 82 -15.07 10.24 28.22
N GLY A 83 -13.96 9.53 28.42
CA GLY A 83 -13.93 8.18 28.97
C GLY A 83 -14.52 7.11 28.04
N LYS A 84 -14.69 7.42 26.75
CA LYS A 84 -15.36 6.59 25.74
C LYS A 84 -14.42 5.79 24.85
N LEU A 85 -13.11 6.05 24.93
CA LEU A 85 -12.12 5.43 24.05
C LEU A 85 -12.10 3.90 24.17
N LYS A 86 -12.20 3.37 25.40
CA LYS A 86 -12.20 1.93 25.63
C LYS A 86 -13.41 1.26 24.98
N ASP A 87 -14.61 1.76 25.23
CA ASP A 87 -15.85 1.20 24.68
C ASP A 87 -15.86 1.27 23.14
N TYR A 88 -15.35 2.38 22.57
CA TYR A 88 -15.16 2.56 21.14
C TYR A 88 -14.24 1.49 20.52
N LEU A 89 -13.09 1.22 21.17
CA LEU A 89 -12.15 0.19 20.71
C LEU A 89 -12.69 -1.22 20.95
N GLU A 90 -13.32 -1.50 22.09
CA GLU A 90 -13.94 -2.81 22.38
C GLU A 90 -15.00 -3.16 21.35
N ARG A 91 -15.87 -2.22 20.97
CA ARG A 91 -16.84 -2.42 19.90
C ARG A 91 -16.17 -2.72 18.56
N SER A 92 -15.12 -1.98 18.25
CA SER A 92 -14.40 -2.10 16.98
C SER A 92 -13.68 -3.44 16.83
N VAL A 93 -12.97 -3.85 17.87
CA VAL A 93 -12.27 -5.13 17.90
C VAL A 93 -13.29 -6.28 17.95
N SER A 94 -14.37 -6.15 18.71
CA SER A 94 -15.45 -7.16 18.73
C SER A 94 -16.06 -7.38 17.35
N TYR A 95 -16.29 -6.31 16.59
CA TYR A 95 -16.77 -6.42 15.21
C TYR A 95 -15.79 -7.13 14.28
N ILE A 96 -14.48 -6.88 14.42
CA ILE A 96 -13.46 -7.60 13.65
C ILE A 96 -13.46 -9.10 14.00
N PHE A 97 -13.57 -9.45 15.28
CA PHE A 97 -13.67 -10.84 15.72
C PHE A 97 -14.94 -11.53 15.19
N LEU A 98 -16.06 -10.82 15.17
CA LEU A 98 -17.33 -11.32 14.66
C LEU A 98 -17.31 -11.49 13.13
N ARG A 99 -16.87 -10.44 12.41
CA ARG A 99 -16.93 -10.34 10.96
C ARG A 99 -15.81 -11.12 10.28
N ASP A 100 -14.57 -10.85 10.67
CA ASP A 100 -13.39 -11.37 9.98
C ASP A 100 -12.99 -12.72 10.54
N LEU A 101 -13.04 -12.88 11.88
CA LEU A 101 -12.64 -14.14 12.54
C LEU A 101 -13.78 -15.15 12.73
N GLY A 102 -15.05 -14.76 12.49
CA GLY A 102 -16.25 -15.60 12.68
C GLY A 102 -16.42 -16.17 14.11
N ARG A 103 -15.80 -15.52 15.11
CA ARG A 103 -15.80 -15.95 16.50
C ARG A 103 -17.05 -15.49 17.22
N THR A 104 -17.55 -16.32 18.14
CA THR A 104 -18.62 -15.89 19.06
C THR A 104 -18.07 -14.98 20.16
N LEU A 105 -18.80 -13.91 20.47
CA LEU A 105 -18.38 -12.91 21.46
C LEU A 105 -18.69 -13.32 22.92
N ASN A 106 -19.46 -14.40 23.10
CA ASN A 106 -19.78 -14.96 24.42
C ASN A 106 -18.68 -15.87 24.99
N SER A 107 -17.71 -16.29 24.18
CA SER A 107 -16.59 -17.13 24.63
C SER A 107 -15.64 -16.35 25.56
N LYS A 108 -15.30 -16.93 26.70
CA LYS A 108 -14.33 -16.35 27.65
C LYS A 108 -12.95 -16.13 27.01
N ALA A 109 -12.54 -17.00 26.10
CA ALA A 109 -11.27 -16.86 25.38
C ALA A 109 -11.29 -15.64 24.46
N THR A 110 -12.35 -15.51 23.64
CA THR A 110 -12.57 -14.36 22.75
C THR A 110 -12.58 -13.05 23.54
N GLN A 111 -13.31 -12.99 24.65
CA GLN A 111 -13.40 -11.78 25.48
C GLN A 111 -12.05 -11.36 26.06
N LYS A 112 -11.26 -12.31 26.60
CA LYS A 112 -9.91 -12.02 27.11
C LYS A 112 -9.00 -11.44 26.02
N ARG A 113 -9.05 -12.01 24.80
CA ARG A 113 -8.26 -11.54 23.66
C ARG A 113 -8.67 -10.13 23.23
N ILE A 114 -9.97 -9.86 23.10
CA ILE A 114 -10.49 -8.53 22.78
C ILE A 114 -9.98 -7.51 23.81
N THR A 115 -10.11 -7.79 25.10
CA THR A 115 -9.61 -6.90 26.16
C THR A 115 -8.10 -6.67 26.09
N HIS A 116 -7.32 -7.72 25.82
CA HIS A 116 -5.87 -7.59 25.66
C HIS A 116 -5.49 -6.68 24.47
N ILE A 117 -6.10 -6.89 23.30
CA ILE A 117 -5.87 -6.07 22.10
C ILE A 117 -6.25 -4.61 22.37
N VAL A 118 -7.40 -4.38 22.98
CA VAL A 118 -7.87 -3.02 23.30
C VAL A 118 -6.92 -2.31 24.27
N ASN A 119 -6.46 -3.01 25.32
CA ASN A 119 -5.50 -2.42 26.25
C ASN A 119 -4.18 -2.05 25.56
N ASN A 120 -3.68 -2.90 24.67
CA ASN A 120 -2.47 -2.60 23.89
C ASN A 120 -2.66 -1.39 22.97
N LEU A 121 -3.82 -1.28 22.30
CA LEU A 121 -4.15 -0.12 21.46
C LEU A 121 -4.22 1.17 22.30
N ILE A 122 -4.82 1.11 23.49
CA ILE A 122 -4.88 2.25 24.41
C ILE A 122 -3.48 2.67 24.88
N GLU A 123 -2.64 1.71 25.24
CA GLU A 123 -1.24 1.95 25.64
C GLU A 123 -0.45 2.64 24.52
N GLN A 124 -0.58 2.15 23.28
CA GLN A 124 0.04 2.75 22.11
C GLN A 124 -0.43 4.20 21.90
N MET A 125 -1.74 4.43 21.94
CA MET A 125 -2.32 5.77 21.71
C MET A 125 -1.99 6.80 22.81
N LYS A 126 -1.51 6.37 23.99
CA LYS A 126 -1.23 7.27 25.14
C LYS A 126 0.17 7.88 25.15
N ASN A 127 1.12 7.41 24.33
CA ASN A 127 2.52 7.81 24.46
C ASN A 127 2.85 9.16 23.77
N PRO A 128 3.08 10.28 24.50
CA PRO A 128 3.10 11.65 23.96
C PRO A 128 4.18 12.00 22.92
N LYS A 129 5.20 11.15 22.72
CA LYS A 129 6.46 11.55 22.07
C LYS A 129 6.55 11.30 20.56
N ASP A 130 5.67 10.48 19.97
CA ASP A 130 5.74 10.08 18.54
C ASP A 130 4.50 10.48 17.71
N HIS A 131 3.70 11.41 18.22
CA HIS A 131 2.34 11.65 17.75
C HIS A 131 2.16 12.27 16.37
N LYS A 132 3.21 12.43 15.57
CA LYS A 132 3.02 13.03 14.26
C LYS A 132 2.48 12.10 13.19
N ASP A 133 2.48 10.77 13.35
CA ASP A 133 1.87 9.88 12.34
C ASP A 133 1.82 8.37 12.73
N GLU A 134 1.51 7.96 13.97
CA GLU A 134 1.59 6.54 14.38
C GLU A 134 0.82 5.53 13.50
N ILE A 135 -0.38 5.88 12.99
CA ILE A 135 -1.12 5.00 12.06
C ILE A 135 -0.47 4.99 10.68
N ALA A 136 -0.03 6.15 10.18
CA ALA A 136 0.66 6.21 8.90
C ALA A 136 2.02 5.49 8.97
N GLU A 137 2.67 5.51 10.13
CA GLU A 137 3.91 4.78 10.41
C GLU A 137 3.67 3.28 10.54
N LEU A 138 2.55 2.84 11.12
CA LEU A 138 2.15 1.42 11.17
C LEU A 138 2.09 0.78 9.76
N PHE A 139 1.68 1.57 8.76
CA PHE A 139 1.58 1.16 7.36
C PHE A 139 2.69 1.76 6.47
N SER A 140 3.71 2.40 7.06
CA SER A 140 4.89 2.85 6.33
C SER A 140 5.86 1.68 6.11
N PHE A 141 6.73 1.78 5.12
CA PHE A 141 7.76 0.76 4.91
C PHE A 141 8.64 0.56 6.16
N LYS A 142 8.99 1.66 6.86
CA LYS A 142 9.78 1.60 8.10
C LYS A 142 9.02 0.82 9.18
N GLY A 143 7.78 1.19 9.50
CA GLY A 143 7.02 0.53 10.57
C GLY A 143 6.72 -0.94 10.26
N MET A 144 6.35 -1.26 9.01
CA MET A 144 6.15 -2.64 8.57
C MET A 144 7.44 -3.46 8.65
N TYR A 145 8.58 -2.89 8.25
CA TYR A 145 9.88 -3.56 8.34
C TYR A 145 10.33 -3.79 9.79
N ARG A 146 10.22 -2.78 10.66
CA ARG A 146 10.51 -2.92 12.11
C ARG A 146 9.62 -3.98 12.78
N LYS A 147 8.35 -4.07 12.38
CA LYS A 147 7.46 -5.15 12.84
C LYS A 147 7.89 -6.52 12.30
N ALA A 148 8.31 -6.60 11.04
CA ALA A 148 8.83 -7.83 10.46
C ALA A 148 10.11 -8.30 11.15
N GLN A 149 11.00 -7.39 11.56
CA GLN A 149 12.19 -7.71 12.37
C GLN A 149 11.82 -8.34 13.71
N LYS A 150 10.81 -7.78 14.40
CA LYS A 150 10.33 -8.32 15.68
C LYS A 150 9.82 -9.76 15.54
N GLU A 151 9.18 -10.07 14.42
CA GLU A 151 8.62 -11.39 14.13
C GLU A 151 9.57 -12.28 13.28
N LYS A 152 10.80 -11.82 12.98
CA LYS A 152 11.82 -12.50 12.17
C LYS A 152 11.37 -12.93 10.76
N VAL A 153 10.52 -12.12 10.12
CA VAL A 153 9.96 -12.36 8.77
C VAL A 153 10.40 -11.31 7.75
N GLU A 154 11.60 -10.75 7.90
CA GLU A 154 12.06 -9.61 7.08
C GLU A 154 12.12 -9.96 5.59
N THR A 155 12.65 -11.14 5.24
CA THR A 155 12.76 -11.57 3.83
C THR A 155 11.39 -11.58 3.15
N THR A 156 10.39 -12.16 3.82
CA THR A 156 9.02 -12.22 3.30
C THR A 156 8.35 -10.84 3.24
N MET A 157 8.65 -9.94 4.18
CA MET A 157 8.16 -8.56 4.13
C MET A 157 8.78 -7.76 2.98
N ILE A 158 10.08 -7.93 2.72
CA ILE A 158 10.76 -7.30 1.58
C ILE A 158 10.16 -7.80 0.26
N TRP A 159 9.95 -9.10 0.12
CA TRP A 159 9.24 -9.69 -1.02
C TRP A 159 7.84 -9.05 -1.20
N LEU A 160 7.10 -8.83 -0.11
CA LEU A 160 5.79 -8.19 -0.17
C LEU A 160 5.89 -6.75 -0.67
N PHE A 161 6.89 -5.97 -0.23
CA PHE A 161 7.08 -4.59 -0.69
C PHE A 161 7.29 -4.52 -2.21
N GLU A 162 8.17 -5.39 -2.74
CA GLU A 162 8.42 -5.50 -4.19
C GLU A 162 7.13 -5.87 -4.94
N LYS A 163 6.40 -6.87 -4.44
CA LYS A 163 5.14 -7.34 -5.02
C LYS A 163 4.02 -6.28 -5.01
N LEU A 164 3.85 -5.53 -3.92
CA LEU A 164 2.88 -4.43 -3.84
C LEU A 164 3.23 -3.28 -4.79
N GLN A 165 4.52 -2.97 -4.92
CA GLN A 165 4.97 -1.95 -5.86
C GLN A 165 4.70 -2.37 -7.32
N ASN A 166 4.99 -3.62 -7.66
CA ASN A 166 4.74 -4.16 -9.01
C ASN A 166 3.26 -4.12 -9.38
N VAL A 167 2.36 -4.48 -8.45
CA VAL A 167 0.91 -4.36 -8.68
C VAL A 167 0.53 -2.91 -8.97
N THR A 168 1.00 -1.97 -8.14
CA THR A 168 0.66 -0.54 -8.29
C THR A 168 1.20 0.03 -9.61
N LYS A 169 2.40 -0.39 -10.04
CA LYS A 169 3.06 0.07 -11.27
C LYS A 169 2.40 -0.44 -12.55
N ASN A 170 1.86 -1.66 -12.53
CA ASN A 170 1.27 -2.29 -13.71
C ASN A 170 -0.24 -2.10 -13.82
N LEU A 171 -0.92 -1.53 -12.81
CA LEU A 171 -2.34 -1.20 -12.91
C LEU A 171 -2.56 -0.04 -13.89
N PRO A 172 -3.53 -0.16 -14.83
CA PRO A 172 -3.85 0.89 -15.78
C PRO A 172 -4.56 2.07 -15.08
N GLU A 173 -4.58 3.25 -15.71
CA GLU A 173 -5.15 4.48 -15.12
C GLU A 173 -6.66 4.37 -14.86
N GLU A 174 -7.36 3.54 -15.64
CA GLU A 174 -8.79 3.25 -15.49
C GLU A 174 -9.11 2.47 -14.21
N MET A 175 -8.09 1.93 -13.52
CA MET A 175 -8.24 1.20 -12.26
C MET A 175 -7.70 2.00 -11.08
N ASP A 176 -8.37 1.90 -9.94
CA ASP A 176 -7.96 2.60 -8.72
C ASP A 176 -6.83 1.86 -8.00
N ALA A 177 -5.59 2.18 -8.36
CA ALA A 177 -4.40 1.61 -7.75
C ALA A 177 -4.30 1.84 -6.23
N LEU A 178 -4.83 2.96 -5.71
CA LEU A 178 -4.81 3.25 -4.27
C LEU A 178 -5.77 2.33 -3.52
N ASN A 179 -6.98 2.14 -4.05
CA ASN A 179 -7.96 1.22 -3.49
C ASN A 179 -7.49 -0.24 -3.61
N ALA A 180 -6.87 -0.62 -4.72
CA ALA A 180 -6.25 -1.93 -4.90
C ALA A 180 -5.18 -2.21 -3.83
N ARG A 181 -4.20 -1.30 -3.66
CA ARG A 181 -3.14 -1.41 -2.63
C ARG A 181 -3.74 -1.50 -1.22
N ARG A 182 -4.76 -0.69 -0.92
CA ARG A 182 -5.48 -0.73 0.37
C ARG A 182 -6.19 -2.07 0.59
N LYS A 183 -6.92 -2.59 -0.40
CA LYS A 183 -7.62 -3.89 -0.31
C LYS A 183 -6.59 -5.01 -0.04
N LEU A 184 -5.47 -5.03 -0.76
CA LEU A 184 -4.39 -5.99 -0.54
C LEU A 184 -3.83 -5.95 0.90
N ILE A 185 -3.43 -4.78 1.38
CA ILE A 185 -2.89 -4.62 2.75
C ILE A 185 -3.92 -5.06 3.80
N LYS A 186 -5.20 -4.71 3.61
CA LYS A 186 -6.28 -5.12 4.51
C LYS A 186 -6.42 -6.65 4.57
N ILE A 187 -6.37 -7.34 3.44
CA ILE A 187 -6.51 -8.80 3.37
C ILE A 187 -5.30 -9.48 4.01
N ILE A 188 -4.09 -9.03 3.71
CA ILE A 188 -2.86 -9.51 4.33
C ILE A 188 -2.95 -9.35 5.86
N ALA A 189 -3.35 -8.18 6.34
CA ALA A 189 -3.53 -7.93 7.77
C ALA A 189 -4.59 -8.87 8.38
N GLY A 190 -5.72 -9.10 7.69
CA GLY A 190 -6.75 -10.05 8.13
C GLY A 190 -6.22 -11.48 8.27
N VAL A 191 -5.50 -11.98 7.27
CA VAL A 191 -4.89 -13.32 7.30
C VAL A 191 -3.85 -13.43 8.42
N MET A 192 -3.00 -12.42 8.60
CA MET A 192 -2.05 -12.37 9.71
C MET A 192 -2.74 -12.35 11.07
N MET A 193 -3.90 -11.68 11.19
CA MET A 193 -4.68 -11.66 12.43
C MET A 193 -5.25 -13.04 12.78
N HIS A 194 -5.74 -13.80 11.80
CA HIS A 194 -6.18 -15.19 12.03
C HIS A 194 -5.03 -16.05 12.55
N VAL A 195 -3.88 -16.00 11.88
CA VAL A 195 -2.71 -16.79 12.26
C VAL A 195 -2.20 -16.42 13.66
N ASN A 196 -2.16 -15.12 13.98
CA ASN A 196 -1.79 -14.65 15.31
C ASN A 196 -2.82 -15.04 16.39
N GLU A 197 -4.09 -15.24 16.04
CA GLU A 197 -5.11 -15.69 16.98
C GLU A 197 -4.94 -17.16 17.37
N GLU A 198 -4.51 -18.01 16.45
CA GLU A 198 -4.24 -19.43 16.76
C GLU A 198 -2.99 -19.66 17.59
N MET A 199 -2.00 -18.78 17.47
CA MET A 199 -0.74 -18.92 18.19
C MET A 199 -0.89 -18.42 19.62
N ASP A 200 -0.53 -19.26 20.60
CA ASP A 200 -0.33 -18.84 21.98
C ASP A 200 1.15 -18.49 22.26
N GLU A 201 1.44 -17.97 23.46
CA GLU A 201 2.80 -17.59 23.87
C GLU A 201 3.75 -18.80 24.04
N SER A 202 3.24 -20.04 23.97
CA SER A 202 4.02 -21.27 24.12
C SER A 202 4.50 -21.87 22.78
N TYR A 203 4.11 -21.28 21.64
CA TYR A 203 4.57 -21.71 20.33
C TYR A 203 6.09 -21.60 20.16
N ALA A 204 6.71 -22.64 19.59
CA ALA A 204 8.11 -22.61 19.20
C ALA A 204 8.36 -21.50 18.16
N GLU A 205 9.45 -20.73 18.36
CA GLU A 205 9.75 -19.55 17.57
C GLU A 205 9.83 -19.84 16.06
N ASP A 206 10.52 -20.90 15.65
CA ASP A 206 10.66 -21.26 14.23
C ASP A 206 9.31 -21.54 13.55
N LYS A 207 8.37 -22.17 14.27
CA LYS A 207 7.02 -22.44 13.76
C LYS A 207 6.19 -21.15 13.63
N ARG A 208 6.39 -20.20 14.55
CA ARG A 208 5.74 -18.89 14.52
C ARG A 208 6.19 -18.10 13.29
N VAL A 209 7.49 -18.06 13.01
CA VAL A 209 8.06 -17.43 11.81
C VAL A 209 7.43 -18.03 10.56
N GLN A 210 7.49 -19.36 10.40
CA GLN A 210 6.94 -20.04 9.24
C GLN A 210 5.44 -19.75 9.03
N LYS A 211 4.64 -19.74 10.10
CA LYS A 211 3.21 -19.40 10.04
C LYS A 211 2.99 -17.97 9.55
N PHE A 212 3.77 -16.99 10.03
CA PHE A 212 3.66 -15.61 9.57
C PHE A 212 4.12 -15.42 8.11
N GLU A 213 5.19 -16.08 7.69
CA GLU A 213 5.63 -16.03 6.30
C GLU A 213 4.55 -16.57 5.35
N ASN A 214 3.98 -17.72 5.71
CA ASN A 214 2.87 -18.30 4.97
C ASN A 214 1.66 -17.37 4.94
N ALA A 215 1.31 -16.75 6.07
CA ALA A 215 0.19 -15.81 6.18
C ALA A 215 0.34 -14.60 5.25
N ILE A 216 1.54 -14.01 5.19
CA ILE A 216 1.83 -12.84 4.34
C ILE A 216 1.67 -13.21 2.86
N ARG A 217 2.31 -14.29 2.42
CA ARG A 217 2.27 -14.74 1.03
C ARG A 217 0.87 -15.17 0.60
N LEU A 218 0.16 -15.88 1.47
CA LEU A 218 -1.22 -16.31 1.25
C LEU A 218 -2.18 -15.12 1.16
N GLY A 219 -2.06 -14.17 2.10
CA GLY A 219 -2.86 -12.95 2.10
C GLY A 219 -2.63 -12.11 0.84
N TYR A 220 -1.39 -12.03 0.35
CA TYR A 220 -1.09 -11.39 -0.93
C TYR A 220 -1.72 -12.16 -2.10
N SER A 221 -1.47 -13.47 -2.18
CA SER A 221 -1.93 -14.34 -3.27
C SER A 221 -3.45 -14.33 -3.43
N TYR A 222 -4.18 -14.46 -2.32
CA TYR A 222 -5.63 -14.33 -2.32
C TYR A 222 -6.07 -12.90 -2.60
N GLY A 223 -5.39 -11.92 -2.01
CA GLY A 223 -5.72 -10.52 -2.17
C GLY A 223 -5.66 -10.04 -3.62
N LEU A 224 -4.84 -10.66 -4.47
CA LEU A 224 -4.74 -10.35 -5.91
C LEU A 224 -6.04 -10.59 -6.69
N THR A 225 -6.93 -11.46 -6.21
CA THR A 225 -8.22 -11.70 -6.90
C THR A 225 -9.09 -10.45 -6.91
N TYR A 226 -8.91 -9.52 -5.97
CA TYR A 226 -9.66 -8.27 -5.97
C TYR A 226 -9.25 -7.34 -7.12
N PRO A 227 -7.99 -6.86 -7.21
CA PRO A 227 -7.61 -5.98 -8.31
C PRO A 227 -7.60 -6.69 -9.67
N PHE A 228 -7.22 -7.97 -9.75
CA PHE A 228 -7.00 -8.60 -11.06
C PHE A 228 -8.14 -9.50 -11.54
N VAL A 229 -9.11 -9.87 -10.70
CA VAL A 229 -10.30 -10.59 -11.14
C VAL A 229 -11.53 -9.71 -11.02
N ASP A 230 -11.84 -9.26 -9.82
CA ASP A 230 -13.04 -8.48 -9.50
C ASP A 230 -13.02 -7.11 -10.21
N ASP A 231 -12.12 -6.22 -9.78
CA ASP A 231 -12.03 -4.84 -10.28
C ASP A 231 -11.72 -4.81 -11.79
N LEU A 232 -10.93 -5.76 -12.32
CA LEU A 232 -10.59 -5.80 -13.74
C LEU A 232 -11.80 -6.19 -14.62
N LEU A 233 -12.57 -7.22 -14.23
CA LEU A 233 -13.75 -7.65 -14.99
C LEU A 233 -14.88 -6.63 -14.92
N ASP A 234 -14.95 -5.85 -13.84
CA ASP A 234 -15.94 -4.77 -13.68
C ASP A 234 -15.50 -3.46 -14.38
N SER A 235 -14.20 -3.28 -14.64
CA SER A 235 -13.67 -2.10 -15.35
C SER A 235 -13.97 -2.10 -16.86
N ASN A 236 -13.68 -0.96 -17.51
CA ASN A 236 -13.73 -0.80 -18.97
C ASN A 236 -12.39 -1.08 -19.68
N VAL A 237 -11.40 -1.65 -18.98
CA VAL A 237 -10.06 -1.94 -19.53
C VAL A 237 -10.13 -2.98 -20.65
N LEU A 238 -10.87 -4.06 -20.39
CA LEU A 238 -11.08 -5.17 -21.33
C LEU A 238 -12.39 -4.97 -22.10
N ASN A 239 -12.37 -5.27 -23.39
CA ASN A 239 -13.60 -5.35 -24.19
C ASN A 239 -14.39 -6.65 -23.88
N ALA A 240 -15.59 -6.81 -24.44
CA ALA A 240 -16.46 -7.96 -24.17
C ALA A 240 -15.77 -9.31 -24.49
N ASP A 241 -15.13 -9.43 -25.67
CA ASP A 241 -14.45 -10.67 -26.08
C ASP A 241 -13.26 -10.99 -25.16
N GLU A 242 -12.50 -9.98 -24.74
CA GLU A 242 -11.40 -10.12 -23.78
C GLU A 242 -11.90 -10.51 -22.38
N LYS A 243 -13.03 -9.97 -21.92
CA LYS A 243 -13.66 -10.35 -20.64
C LYS A 243 -14.16 -11.79 -20.67
N ASP A 244 -14.79 -12.22 -21.75
CA ASP A 244 -15.28 -13.60 -21.91
C ASP A 244 -14.11 -14.59 -21.91
N ARG A 245 -13.05 -14.28 -22.68
CA ARG A 245 -11.82 -15.06 -22.68
C ARG A 245 -11.18 -15.13 -21.30
N TYR A 246 -11.03 -14.00 -20.63
CA TYR A 246 -10.41 -13.96 -19.30
C TYR A 246 -11.22 -14.74 -18.26
N SER A 247 -12.56 -14.61 -18.31
CA SER A 247 -13.47 -15.37 -17.46
C SER A 247 -13.38 -16.88 -17.72
N ASN A 248 -13.21 -17.30 -18.98
CA ASN A 248 -12.99 -18.70 -19.34
C ASN A 248 -11.67 -19.25 -18.77
N ILE A 249 -10.57 -18.48 -18.80
CA ILE A 249 -9.30 -18.88 -18.19
C ILE A 249 -9.46 -19.12 -16.70
N ILE A 250 -10.14 -18.22 -15.99
CA ILE A 250 -10.41 -18.36 -14.56
C ILE A 250 -11.29 -19.59 -14.30
N ARG A 251 -12.37 -19.75 -15.07
CA ARG A 251 -13.28 -20.91 -14.96
C ARG A 251 -12.54 -22.22 -15.16
N GLU A 252 -11.76 -22.34 -16.23
CA GLU A 252 -10.96 -23.54 -16.51
C GLU A 252 -9.94 -23.82 -15.40
N THR A 253 -9.32 -22.76 -14.86
CA THR A 253 -8.38 -22.87 -13.74
C THR A 253 -9.06 -23.47 -12.50
N LEU A 254 -10.24 -22.97 -12.15
CA LEU A 254 -11.01 -23.48 -11.01
C LEU A 254 -11.46 -24.92 -11.26
N LEU A 255 -12.02 -25.23 -12.44
CA LEU A 255 -12.56 -26.55 -12.77
C LEU A 255 -11.50 -27.66 -12.84
N THR A 256 -10.30 -27.35 -13.33
CA THR A 256 -9.24 -28.34 -13.61
C THR A 256 -8.11 -28.33 -12.58
N GLY A 257 -8.05 -27.29 -11.74
CA GLY A 257 -6.93 -27.07 -10.82
C GLY A 257 -5.60 -26.73 -11.53
N ARG A 258 -5.64 -26.30 -12.80
CA ARG A 258 -4.46 -25.95 -13.63
C ARG A 258 -4.70 -24.63 -14.36
N VAL A 259 -3.72 -23.75 -14.30
CA VAL A 259 -3.76 -22.46 -15.02
C VAL A 259 -3.45 -22.71 -16.50
N PRO A 260 -4.36 -22.40 -17.44
CA PRO A 260 -4.09 -22.50 -18.88
C PRO A 260 -2.92 -21.62 -19.31
N ASP A 261 -2.32 -21.92 -20.46
CA ASP A 261 -1.33 -21.04 -21.08
C ASP A 261 -1.97 -19.72 -21.53
N PHE A 262 -1.19 -18.63 -21.54
CA PHE A 262 -1.69 -17.26 -21.74
C PHE A 262 -2.40 -17.02 -23.09
N GLY A 263 -1.98 -17.71 -24.15
CA GLY A 263 -2.47 -17.51 -25.53
C GLY A 263 -2.04 -16.18 -26.17
N GLU A 264 -2.26 -16.02 -27.49
CA GLU A 264 -1.78 -14.84 -28.26
C GLU A 264 -2.89 -13.90 -28.77
N GLU A 265 -4.16 -14.12 -28.44
CA GLU A 265 -5.27 -13.27 -28.93
C GLU A 265 -5.70 -12.25 -27.86
N TRP A 266 -4.89 -11.22 -27.67
CA TRP A 266 -5.18 -10.06 -26.83
C TRP A 266 -4.97 -8.80 -27.67
N GLN A 267 -5.70 -7.71 -27.40
CA GLN A 267 -5.39 -6.47 -28.10
C GLN A 267 -3.98 -6.00 -27.75
N GLU A 268 -3.25 -5.44 -28.71
CA GLU A 268 -1.86 -5.01 -28.54
C GLU A 268 -1.68 -4.07 -27.33
N LYS A 269 -2.67 -3.19 -27.08
CA LYS A 269 -2.68 -2.30 -25.90
C LYS A 269 -2.76 -3.03 -24.55
N ASN A 270 -3.43 -4.18 -24.51
CA ASN A 270 -3.73 -4.94 -23.28
C ASN A 270 -2.79 -6.14 -23.08
N GLN A 271 -2.03 -6.54 -24.12
CA GLN A 271 -1.21 -7.75 -24.10
C GLN A 271 -0.18 -7.76 -22.96
N LYS A 272 0.56 -6.66 -22.75
CA LYS A 272 1.56 -6.57 -21.66
C LYS A 272 0.93 -6.65 -20.28
N LEU A 273 -0.20 -5.95 -20.10
CA LEU A 273 -0.96 -5.96 -18.84
C LEU A 273 -1.45 -7.37 -18.53
N MET A 274 -2.10 -8.02 -19.49
CA MET A 274 -2.66 -9.35 -19.29
C MET A 274 -1.58 -10.42 -19.11
N GLN A 275 -0.42 -10.27 -19.76
CA GLN A 275 0.72 -11.16 -19.55
C GLN A 275 1.25 -11.05 -18.11
N TYR A 276 1.38 -9.83 -17.59
CA TYR A 276 1.76 -9.60 -16.20
C TYR A 276 0.73 -10.20 -15.23
N ILE A 277 -0.56 -9.89 -15.42
CA ILE A 277 -1.65 -10.39 -14.58
C ILE A 277 -1.71 -11.92 -14.59
N HIS A 278 -1.61 -12.54 -15.77
CA HIS A 278 -1.60 -14.00 -15.91
C HIS A 278 -0.43 -14.63 -15.16
N SER A 279 0.78 -14.08 -15.31
CA SER A 279 1.97 -14.57 -14.59
C SER A 279 1.82 -14.46 -13.08
N GLU A 280 1.35 -13.31 -12.59
CA GLU A 280 1.22 -13.01 -11.17
C GLU A 280 0.12 -13.87 -10.51
N LEU A 281 -1.04 -14.00 -11.16
CA LEU A 281 -2.11 -14.88 -10.69
C LEU A 281 -1.75 -16.36 -10.79
N LYS A 282 -0.94 -16.77 -11.79
CA LYS A 282 -0.45 -18.15 -11.90
C LYS A 282 0.46 -18.50 -10.73
N GLU A 283 1.41 -17.64 -10.38
CA GLU A 283 2.27 -17.82 -9.21
C GLU A 283 1.44 -17.90 -7.92
N ALA A 284 0.51 -16.95 -7.73
CA ALA A 284 -0.39 -16.92 -6.58
C ALA A 284 -1.24 -18.19 -6.48
N PHE A 285 -1.81 -18.66 -7.59
CA PHE A 285 -2.63 -19.86 -7.62
C PHE A 285 -1.85 -21.12 -7.24
N ILE A 286 -0.64 -21.29 -7.80
CA ILE A 286 0.24 -22.42 -7.45
C ILE A 286 0.59 -22.37 -5.96
N TYR A 287 0.94 -21.19 -5.43
CA TYR A 287 1.25 -21.03 -4.01
C TYR A 287 0.07 -21.39 -3.11
N MET A 288 -1.14 -20.91 -3.44
CA MET A 288 -2.36 -21.23 -2.69
C MET A 288 -2.67 -22.73 -2.73
N LYS A 289 -2.50 -23.37 -3.89
CA LYS A 289 -2.71 -24.80 -4.08
C LYS A 289 -1.77 -25.65 -3.21
N ASP A 290 -0.50 -25.26 -3.12
CA ASP A 290 0.52 -25.97 -2.35
C ASP A 290 0.33 -25.82 -0.83
N CYS A 291 -0.36 -24.76 -0.38
CA CYS A 291 -0.65 -24.49 1.02
C CYS A 291 -1.85 -25.29 1.57
N GLN A 292 -2.65 -25.94 0.72
CA GLN A 292 -3.93 -26.54 1.13
C GLN A 292 -3.85 -28.04 1.40
N GLN A 293 -4.46 -28.46 2.50
CA GLN A 293 -4.63 -29.87 2.85
C GLN A 293 -5.89 -30.49 2.19
N GLU A 294 -7.00 -29.75 2.13
CA GLU A 294 -8.25 -30.16 1.47
C GLU A 294 -8.52 -29.30 0.22
N GLN A 295 -7.93 -29.69 -0.91
CA GLN A 295 -8.03 -28.93 -2.17
C GLN A 295 -9.48 -28.82 -2.69
N SER A 296 -10.36 -29.80 -2.43
CA SER A 296 -11.71 -29.82 -3.01
C SER A 296 -12.61 -28.67 -2.54
N LYS A 297 -12.65 -28.39 -1.23
CA LYS A 297 -13.53 -27.33 -0.66
C LYS A 297 -13.15 -25.95 -1.20
N PHE A 298 -11.87 -25.62 -1.28
CA PHE A 298 -11.41 -24.33 -1.81
C PHE A 298 -11.86 -24.12 -3.25
N TYR A 299 -11.65 -25.13 -4.09
CA TYR A 299 -12.03 -25.09 -5.50
C TYR A 299 -13.54 -24.94 -5.69
N GLU A 300 -14.33 -25.71 -4.93
CA GLU A 300 -15.79 -25.60 -4.94
C GLU A 300 -16.27 -24.21 -4.52
N GLN A 301 -15.79 -23.67 -3.40
CA GLN A 301 -16.19 -22.34 -2.92
C GLN A 301 -15.74 -21.23 -3.87
N SER A 302 -14.55 -21.34 -4.45
CA SER A 302 -14.03 -20.39 -5.44
C SER A 302 -14.85 -20.41 -6.73
N TYR A 303 -15.26 -21.59 -7.18
CA TYR A 303 -16.15 -21.72 -8.34
C TYR A 303 -17.52 -21.12 -8.06
N VAL A 304 -18.14 -21.44 -6.92
CA VAL A 304 -19.45 -20.88 -6.54
C VAL A 304 -19.38 -19.36 -6.46
N PHE A 305 -18.34 -18.81 -5.82
CA PHE A 305 -18.09 -17.38 -5.75
C PHE A 305 -18.01 -16.77 -7.16
N PHE A 306 -17.07 -17.22 -7.97
CA PHE A 306 -16.82 -16.65 -9.30
C PHE A 306 -18.05 -16.76 -10.20
N HIS A 307 -18.70 -17.92 -10.24
CA HIS A 307 -19.88 -18.12 -11.08
C HIS A 307 -21.05 -17.23 -10.64
N SER A 308 -21.27 -17.06 -9.35
CA SER A 308 -22.32 -16.16 -8.85
C SER A 308 -22.06 -14.68 -9.20
N GLN A 309 -20.79 -14.24 -9.26
CA GLN A 309 -20.45 -12.90 -9.74
C GLN A 309 -20.70 -12.73 -11.24
N GLU A 310 -20.42 -13.75 -12.06
CA GLU A 310 -20.72 -13.69 -13.49
C GLU A 310 -22.24 -13.61 -13.75
N VAL A 311 -23.03 -14.36 -12.99
CA VAL A 311 -24.49 -14.27 -13.05
C VAL A 311 -24.97 -12.86 -12.73
N ASP A 312 -24.34 -12.16 -11.78
CA ASP A 312 -24.64 -10.76 -11.46
C ASP A 312 -24.19 -9.79 -12.56
N ARG A 313 -22.96 -9.92 -13.08
CA ARG A 313 -22.41 -9.06 -14.14
C ARG A 313 -23.22 -9.07 -15.44
N ASN A 314 -23.84 -10.21 -15.76
CA ASN A 314 -24.64 -10.38 -16.97
C ASN A 314 -26.07 -9.83 -16.86
N LYS A 315 -26.44 -9.24 -15.72
CA LYS A 315 -27.77 -8.66 -15.55
C LYS A 315 -27.85 -7.27 -16.15
N ASP A 316 -29.02 -6.94 -16.69
CA ASP A 316 -29.34 -5.62 -17.20
C ASP A 316 -30.45 -4.99 -16.37
N LEU A 317 -30.18 -3.81 -15.80
CA LEU A 317 -31.14 -3.07 -15.00
C LEU A 317 -32.41 -2.71 -15.80
N SER A 318 -32.35 -2.67 -17.13
CA SER A 318 -33.51 -2.44 -18.02
C SER A 318 -34.47 -3.62 -18.09
N TYR A 319 -34.00 -4.85 -17.84
CA TYR A 319 -34.83 -6.04 -17.89
C TYR A 319 -35.84 -6.07 -16.74
N SER A 320 -37.13 -6.14 -17.04
CA SER A 320 -38.19 -5.95 -16.05
C SER A 320 -38.74 -7.25 -15.44
N HIS A 321 -38.14 -8.41 -15.76
CA HIS A 321 -38.71 -9.73 -15.44
C HIS A 321 -37.83 -10.61 -14.54
N TYR A 322 -36.80 -10.07 -13.87
CA TYR A 322 -36.08 -10.83 -12.85
C TYR A 322 -37.04 -11.24 -11.72
N SER A 323 -36.90 -12.48 -11.26
CA SER A 323 -37.53 -12.98 -10.03
C SER A 323 -36.75 -12.49 -8.80
N ASN A 324 -37.36 -12.57 -7.61
CA ASN A 324 -36.63 -12.24 -6.38
C ASN A 324 -35.44 -13.20 -6.17
N GLU A 325 -35.61 -14.46 -6.54
CA GLU A 325 -34.57 -15.49 -6.49
C GLU A 325 -33.39 -15.10 -7.38
N ASN A 326 -33.63 -14.59 -8.60
CA ASN A 326 -32.56 -14.07 -9.46
C ASN A 326 -31.79 -12.90 -8.83
N LEU A 327 -32.44 -12.08 -7.99
CA LEU A 327 -31.83 -10.92 -7.36
C LEU A 327 -31.05 -11.28 -6.09
N PHE A 328 -31.58 -12.16 -5.24
CA PHE A 328 -31.02 -12.44 -3.92
C PHE A 328 -30.11 -13.67 -3.86
N ILE A 329 -30.35 -14.73 -4.65
CA ILE A 329 -29.57 -15.97 -4.54
C ILE A 329 -28.09 -15.76 -4.92
N PRO A 330 -27.75 -15.14 -6.06
CA PRO A 330 -26.34 -14.87 -6.38
C PRO A 330 -25.64 -13.99 -5.32
N VAL A 331 -26.37 -13.05 -4.71
CA VAL A 331 -25.89 -12.19 -3.63
C VAL A 331 -25.57 -12.99 -2.37
N ILE A 332 -26.41 -13.96 -1.99
CA ILE A 332 -26.15 -14.88 -0.87
C ILE A 332 -24.92 -15.74 -1.18
N LEU A 333 -24.85 -16.32 -2.39
CA LEU A 333 -23.76 -17.20 -2.80
C LEU A 333 -22.41 -16.47 -2.82
N LYS A 334 -22.31 -15.30 -3.48
CA LYS A 334 -21.05 -14.56 -3.58
C LYS A 334 -20.56 -14.09 -2.21
N SER A 335 -21.46 -13.55 -1.38
CA SER A 335 -21.08 -12.96 -0.10
C SER A 335 -20.69 -14.00 0.95
N SER A 336 -21.29 -15.19 0.92
CA SER A 336 -20.92 -16.32 1.79
C SER A 336 -19.61 -16.99 1.33
N SER A 337 -19.52 -17.31 0.03
CA SER A 337 -18.38 -18.04 -0.53
C SER A 337 -17.07 -17.27 -0.38
N SER A 338 -17.06 -15.94 -0.60
CA SER A 338 -15.87 -15.09 -0.41
C SER A 338 -15.20 -15.27 0.96
N ARG A 339 -16.00 -15.47 2.02
CA ARG A 339 -15.49 -15.63 3.37
C ARG A 339 -15.06 -17.04 3.70
N LEU A 340 -15.78 -18.03 3.15
CA LEU A 340 -15.40 -19.43 3.26
C LEU A 340 -14.05 -19.68 2.58
N ILE A 341 -13.82 -19.08 1.40
CA ILE A 341 -12.53 -19.13 0.69
C ILE A 341 -11.39 -18.63 1.59
N ALA A 342 -11.52 -17.41 2.12
CA ALA A 342 -10.49 -16.82 2.97
C ALA A 342 -10.11 -17.70 4.17
N ARG A 343 -11.06 -18.50 4.70
CA ARG A 343 -10.81 -19.42 5.82
C ARG A 343 -10.19 -20.75 5.39
N THR A 344 -10.65 -21.36 4.28
CA THR A 344 -10.04 -22.60 3.73
C THR A 344 -8.55 -22.43 3.46
N MET A 345 -8.12 -21.20 3.21
CA MET A 345 -6.73 -20.86 3.01
C MET A 345 -5.89 -20.89 4.30
N VAL A 346 -6.45 -20.56 5.46
CA VAL A 346 -5.69 -20.37 6.71
C VAL A 346 -5.56 -21.67 7.54
N ASN A 347 -6.17 -22.79 7.11
CA ASN A 347 -6.09 -24.12 7.76
C ASN A 347 -6.38 -24.09 9.27
N VAL A 348 -7.45 -23.43 9.68
CA VAL A 348 -7.75 -23.18 11.10
C VAL A 348 -8.72 -24.21 11.65
N GLU A 349 -8.49 -24.66 12.88
CA GLU A 349 -9.41 -25.58 13.59
C GLU A 349 -10.86 -25.03 13.61
N GLU A 350 -11.78 -25.88 13.16
CA GLU A 350 -13.22 -25.60 13.13
C GLU A 350 -13.76 -25.51 14.57
N ASP A 351 -14.37 -24.38 14.95
CA ASP A 351 -15.30 -24.39 16.07
C ASP A 351 -16.71 -24.77 15.57
N GLU A 352 -17.45 -25.52 16.37
CA GLU A 352 -18.80 -25.98 16.00
C GLU A 352 -19.65 -24.78 15.55
N GLY A 353 -20.15 -24.83 14.31
CA GLY A 353 -21.02 -23.82 13.71
C GLY A 353 -20.32 -22.66 12.95
N PHE A 354 -18.99 -22.64 12.78
CA PHE A 354 -18.32 -21.55 12.02
C PHE A 354 -18.85 -21.39 10.59
N GLU A 355 -18.93 -22.48 9.83
CA GLU A 355 -19.37 -22.46 8.43
C GLU A 355 -20.79 -21.88 8.32
N GLU A 356 -21.65 -22.23 9.28
CA GLU A 356 -23.02 -21.74 9.39
C GLU A 356 -23.04 -20.22 9.67
N ARG A 357 -22.30 -19.76 10.68
CA ARG A 357 -22.21 -18.33 11.02
C ARG A 357 -21.66 -17.50 9.86
N THR A 358 -20.63 -18.01 9.18
CA THR A 358 -19.98 -17.34 8.05
C THR A 358 -20.91 -17.24 6.86
N PHE A 359 -21.62 -18.31 6.54
CA PHE A 359 -22.60 -18.35 5.47
C PHE A 359 -23.69 -17.30 5.66
N PHE A 360 -24.34 -17.28 6.83
CA PHE A 360 -25.46 -16.37 7.10
C PHE A 360 -25.03 -14.90 7.27
N TYR A 361 -23.82 -14.64 7.77
CA TYR A 361 -23.32 -13.26 7.90
C TYR A 361 -22.98 -12.64 6.54
N GLY A 362 -22.78 -13.44 5.48
CA GLY A 362 -22.41 -12.99 4.14
C GLY A 362 -23.30 -11.84 3.65
N ILE A 363 -24.60 -12.14 3.52
CA ILE A 363 -25.63 -11.26 2.98
C ILE A 363 -25.85 -10.00 3.83
N TYR A 364 -25.61 -10.05 5.14
CA TYR A 364 -25.75 -8.88 6.02
C TYR A 364 -24.84 -7.73 5.60
N ASN A 365 -23.56 -8.00 5.36
CA ASN A 365 -22.65 -6.95 4.90
C ASN A 365 -22.94 -6.55 3.45
N GLN A 366 -23.26 -7.52 2.59
CA GLN A 366 -23.52 -7.22 1.18
C GLN A 366 -24.72 -6.28 1.00
N LEU A 367 -25.83 -6.50 1.71
CA LEU A 367 -26.97 -5.58 1.67
C LEU A 367 -26.65 -4.21 2.28
N ALA A 368 -25.80 -4.16 3.32
CA ALA A 368 -25.38 -2.89 3.90
C ALA A 368 -24.50 -2.07 2.92
N ASP A 369 -23.60 -2.75 2.20
CA ASP A 369 -22.72 -2.15 1.19
C ASP A 369 -23.54 -1.72 -0.04
N ASP A 370 -24.40 -2.61 -0.59
CA ASP A 370 -25.30 -2.28 -1.72
C ASP A 370 -26.23 -1.09 -1.40
N PHE A 371 -26.70 -0.94 -0.15
CA PHE A 371 -27.48 0.22 0.26
C PHE A 371 -26.62 1.50 0.29
N ALA A 372 -25.38 1.41 0.76
CA ALA A 372 -24.47 2.55 0.89
C ALA A 372 -24.02 3.10 -0.48
N ASP A 373 -23.90 2.21 -1.47
CA ASP A 373 -23.40 2.49 -2.80
C ASP A 373 -24.50 2.50 -3.88
N MET A 374 -25.77 2.28 -3.51
CA MET A 374 -26.95 2.21 -4.40
C MET A 374 -26.99 3.27 -5.51
N PHE A 375 -26.69 4.54 -5.22
CA PHE A 375 -26.72 5.60 -6.24
C PHE A 375 -25.54 5.56 -7.22
N ILE A 376 -24.38 5.04 -6.78
CA ILE A 376 -23.22 4.80 -7.63
C ILE A 376 -23.53 3.61 -8.54
N ASP A 377 -23.99 2.51 -7.96
CA ASP A 377 -24.39 1.30 -8.67
C ASP A 377 -25.47 1.57 -9.72
N GLU A 378 -26.48 2.38 -9.37
CA GLU A 378 -27.54 2.79 -10.31
C GLU A 378 -26.99 3.56 -11.51
N LYS A 379 -26.03 4.46 -11.27
CA LYS A 379 -25.38 5.24 -12.33
C LYS A 379 -24.51 4.36 -13.23
N GLU A 380 -23.89 3.34 -12.67
CA GLU A 380 -23.07 2.35 -13.40
C GLU A 380 -23.91 1.27 -14.08
N GLY A 381 -25.23 1.22 -13.79
CA GLY A 381 -26.15 0.24 -14.35
C GLY A 381 -26.08 -1.13 -13.68
N ALA A 382 -25.38 -1.25 -12.54
CA ALA A 382 -25.24 -2.49 -11.80
C ALA A 382 -26.60 -2.94 -11.22
N VAL A 383 -26.87 -4.24 -11.33
CA VAL A 383 -28.13 -4.84 -10.85
C VAL A 383 -27.93 -5.43 -9.47
N THR A 384 -28.27 -4.65 -8.45
CA THR A 384 -28.35 -5.09 -7.05
C THR A 384 -29.81 -5.19 -6.62
N PRO A 385 -30.14 -5.88 -5.50
CA PRO A 385 -31.49 -5.87 -4.96
C PRO A 385 -32.03 -4.45 -4.75
N TYR A 386 -31.18 -3.50 -4.35
CA TYR A 386 -31.56 -2.10 -4.14
C TYR A 386 -31.79 -1.33 -5.44
N THR A 387 -30.86 -1.38 -6.41
CA THR A 387 -31.03 -0.64 -7.68
C THR A 387 -32.21 -1.17 -8.48
N TYR A 388 -32.42 -2.49 -8.48
CA TYR A 388 -33.54 -3.11 -9.17
C TYR A 388 -34.89 -2.73 -8.54
N PHE A 389 -34.99 -2.78 -7.21
CA PHE A 389 -36.20 -2.34 -6.50
C PHE A 389 -36.47 -0.86 -6.75
N LEU A 390 -35.45 0.00 -6.64
CA LEU A 390 -35.57 1.44 -6.89
C LEU A 390 -36.19 1.73 -8.27
N LYS A 391 -35.77 0.99 -9.30
CA LYS A 391 -36.28 1.17 -10.67
C LYS A 391 -37.67 0.59 -10.91
N HIS A 392 -38.00 -0.58 -10.36
CA HIS A 392 -39.18 -1.35 -10.77
C HIS A 392 -40.30 -1.46 -9.72
N HIS A 393 -40.10 -1.00 -8.48
CA HIS A 393 -41.08 -1.16 -7.38
C HIS A 393 -42.47 -0.56 -7.67
N GLN A 394 -42.56 0.46 -8.53
CA GLN A 394 -43.85 1.09 -8.89
C GLN A 394 -44.71 0.20 -9.80
N THR A 395 -44.09 -0.67 -10.60
CA THR A 395 -44.78 -1.54 -11.58
C THR A 395 -44.81 -3.00 -11.14
N ARG A 396 -43.94 -3.41 -10.22
CA ARG A 396 -43.81 -4.78 -9.71
C ARG A 396 -44.06 -4.83 -8.19
N SER A 397 -45.29 -5.16 -7.80
CA SER A 397 -45.68 -5.29 -6.38
C SER A 397 -45.23 -6.59 -5.71
N ASP A 398 -44.72 -7.55 -6.49
CA ASP A 398 -44.22 -8.84 -6.03
C ASP A 398 -42.75 -8.78 -5.56
N LEU A 399 -42.05 -7.67 -5.76
CA LEU A 399 -40.67 -7.51 -5.34
C LEU A 399 -40.57 -7.46 -3.81
N ILE A 400 -39.59 -8.18 -3.27
CA ILE A 400 -39.22 -8.11 -1.86
C ILE A 400 -38.40 -6.85 -1.63
N ASN A 401 -38.83 -6.05 -0.65
CA ASN A 401 -38.11 -4.85 -0.24
C ASN A 401 -36.74 -5.24 0.34
N PRO A 402 -35.61 -4.86 -0.29
CA PRO A 402 -34.27 -5.24 0.18
C PRO A 402 -33.92 -4.62 1.54
N PHE A 403 -34.50 -3.47 1.90
CA PHE A 403 -34.35 -2.90 3.24
C PHE A 403 -35.07 -3.72 4.31
N GLU A 404 -36.24 -4.29 3.99
CA GLU A 404 -36.95 -5.21 4.88
C GLU A 404 -36.21 -6.55 5.01
N MET A 405 -35.64 -7.04 3.91
CA MET A 405 -34.73 -8.19 3.89
C MET A 405 -33.54 -7.98 4.83
N TYR A 406 -32.88 -6.82 4.75
CA TYR A 406 -31.73 -6.49 5.60
C TYR A 406 -32.04 -6.61 7.10
N TRP A 407 -33.17 -6.09 7.57
CA TRP A 407 -33.57 -6.21 8.97
C TRP A 407 -34.00 -7.64 9.36
N THR A 408 -34.56 -8.39 8.42
CA THR A 408 -34.89 -9.81 8.63
C THR A 408 -33.61 -10.65 8.76
N VAL A 409 -32.58 -10.36 7.95
CA VAL A 409 -31.25 -10.96 8.10
C VAL A 409 -30.63 -10.65 9.46
N ILE A 410 -30.72 -9.39 9.93
CA ILE A 410 -30.25 -9.00 11.27
C ILE A 410 -30.96 -9.82 12.37
N TYR A 411 -32.27 -9.96 12.28
CA TYR A 411 -33.05 -10.80 13.20
C TYR A 411 -32.53 -12.24 13.22
N ASN A 412 -32.31 -12.85 12.04
CA ASN A 412 -31.81 -14.22 11.97
C ASN A 412 -30.41 -14.37 12.54
N LEU A 413 -29.52 -13.42 12.23
CA LEU A 413 -28.19 -13.41 12.81
C LEU A 413 -28.25 -13.39 14.34
N ILE A 414 -29.01 -12.47 14.92
CA ILE A 414 -29.08 -12.34 16.37
C ILE A 414 -29.69 -13.59 17.01
N HIS A 415 -30.85 -14.07 16.56
CA HIS A 415 -31.60 -15.09 17.30
C HIS A 415 -31.31 -16.52 16.87
N HIS A 416 -31.09 -16.78 15.58
CA HIS A 416 -30.92 -18.12 15.05
C HIS A 416 -29.44 -18.51 14.93
N VAL A 417 -28.57 -17.56 14.59
CA VAL A 417 -27.13 -17.82 14.38
C VAL A 417 -26.29 -17.59 15.63
N TYR A 418 -26.54 -16.51 16.36
CA TYR A 418 -25.80 -16.14 17.58
C TYR A 418 -26.61 -16.34 18.87
N HIS A 419 -27.74 -17.05 18.79
CA HIS A 419 -28.55 -17.50 19.93
C HIS A 419 -28.90 -16.40 20.95
N SER A 420 -29.21 -15.20 20.46
CA SER A 420 -29.57 -14.01 21.23
C SER A 420 -28.47 -13.49 22.18
N ASP A 421 -27.19 -13.73 21.86
CA ASP A 421 -26.06 -13.17 22.60
C ASP A 421 -26.14 -11.64 22.66
N GLU A 422 -26.06 -11.09 23.87
CA GLU A 422 -26.22 -9.67 24.15
C GLU A 422 -25.12 -8.83 23.49
N LYS A 423 -23.86 -9.26 23.55
CA LYS A 423 -22.75 -8.52 22.93
C LYS A 423 -22.84 -8.53 21.42
N THR A 424 -23.19 -9.68 20.83
CA THR A 424 -23.36 -9.80 19.38
C THR A 424 -24.53 -8.95 18.89
N ARG A 425 -25.67 -8.94 19.60
CA ARG A 425 -26.79 -8.02 19.32
C ARG A 425 -26.33 -6.57 19.35
N GLU A 426 -25.59 -6.16 20.38
CA GLU A 426 -25.10 -4.78 20.52
C GLU A 426 -24.24 -4.39 19.30
N VAL A 427 -23.26 -5.21 18.94
CA VAL A 427 -22.33 -4.93 17.83
C VAL A 427 -23.03 -4.89 16.46
N ILE A 428 -23.96 -5.81 16.19
CA ILE A 428 -24.71 -5.84 14.91
C ILE A 428 -25.63 -4.63 14.79
N LEU A 429 -26.33 -4.25 15.86
CA LEU A 429 -27.22 -3.08 15.85
C LEU A 429 -26.42 -1.78 15.78
N ASP A 430 -25.30 -1.66 16.51
CA ASP A 430 -24.36 -0.54 16.40
C ASP A 430 -23.93 -0.34 14.95
N ARG A 431 -23.51 -1.42 14.29
CA ARG A 431 -23.04 -1.37 12.90
C ARG A 431 -24.15 -1.00 11.94
N ALA A 432 -25.34 -1.59 12.09
CA ALA A 432 -26.49 -1.32 11.24
C ALA A 432 -26.97 0.13 11.34
N ILE A 433 -27.15 0.64 12.56
CA ILE A 433 -27.58 2.03 12.79
C ILE A 433 -26.51 3.01 12.33
N ASN A 434 -25.23 2.75 12.60
CA ASN A 434 -24.14 3.62 12.16
C ASN A 434 -24.04 3.69 10.62
N GLY A 435 -24.24 2.58 9.91
CA GLY A 435 -24.30 2.56 8.44
C GLY A 435 -25.36 3.51 7.89
N LEU A 436 -26.59 3.43 8.43
CA LEU A 436 -27.70 4.29 8.00
C LEU A 436 -27.50 5.76 8.39
N LYS A 437 -26.91 6.03 9.56
CA LYS A 437 -26.52 7.39 9.96
C LYS A 437 -25.54 8.00 8.97
N ARG A 438 -24.52 7.24 8.57
CA ARG A 438 -23.51 7.69 7.60
C ARG A 438 -24.11 7.94 6.22
N PHE A 439 -25.03 7.09 5.78
CA PHE A 439 -25.75 7.32 4.53
C PHE A 439 -26.52 8.64 4.60
N LYS A 440 -27.24 8.91 5.70
CA LYS A 440 -27.93 10.18 5.92
C LYS A 440 -26.99 11.38 5.96
N GLU A 441 -25.82 11.25 6.60
CA GLU A 441 -24.79 12.29 6.63
C GLU A 441 -24.21 12.58 5.24
N LYS A 442 -23.94 11.52 4.45
CA LYS A 442 -23.37 11.61 3.09
C LYS A 442 -24.34 12.23 2.08
N HIS A 443 -25.61 11.86 2.11
CA HIS A 443 -26.61 12.24 1.09
C HIS A 443 -27.59 13.34 1.54
N GLY A 444 -27.56 13.74 2.81
CA GLY A 444 -28.46 14.73 3.38
C GLY A 444 -29.79 14.14 3.86
N THR A 445 -30.52 14.94 4.66
CA THR A 445 -31.76 14.48 5.33
C THR A 445 -32.91 14.27 4.34
N GLU A 446 -33.08 15.15 3.36
CA GLU A 446 -34.15 15.06 2.36
C GLU A 446 -34.02 13.78 1.51
N THR A 447 -32.83 13.54 0.95
CA THR A 447 -32.55 12.31 0.19
C THR A 447 -32.78 11.07 1.04
N PHE A 448 -32.33 11.06 2.29
CA PHE A 448 -32.55 9.96 3.22
C PHE A 448 -34.04 9.71 3.46
N GLU A 449 -34.84 10.75 3.70
CA GLU A 449 -36.29 10.63 3.90
C GLU A 449 -37.00 10.07 2.66
N ASN A 450 -36.61 10.52 1.46
CA ASN A 450 -37.12 9.98 0.19
C ASN A 450 -36.78 8.49 0.03
N VAL A 451 -35.53 8.10 0.28
CA VAL A 451 -35.09 6.69 0.23
C VAL A 451 -35.88 5.85 1.24
N MET A 452 -36.05 6.31 2.48
CA MET A 452 -36.84 5.60 3.50
C MET A 452 -38.34 5.53 3.18
N SER A 453 -38.86 6.43 2.35
CA SER A 453 -40.23 6.38 1.83
C SER A 453 -40.37 5.28 0.76
N ILE A 454 -39.42 5.20 -0.17
CA ILE A 454 -39.38 4.17 -1.22
C ILE A 454 -39.25 2.78 -0.59
N PHE A 455 -38.33 2.62 0.36
CA PHE A 455 -38.08 1.36 1.06
C PHE A 455 -38.89 1.22 2.36
N ALA A 456 -40.10 1.77 2.41
CA ALA A 456 -40.95 1.68 3.59
C ALA A 456 -41.20 0.22 4.02
N LEU A 457 -41.08 -0.05 5.32
CA LEU A 457 -41.34 -1.37 5.89
C LEU A 457 -42.85 -1.59 5.98
N ARG A 458 -43.30 -2.85 5.86
CA ARG A 458 -44.72 -3.19 6.01
C ARG A 458 -45.26 -2.78 7.38
N ASN A 459 -44.41 -2.87 8.41
CA ASN A 459 -44.73 -2.37 9.74
C ASN A 459 -44.16 -0.97 10.00
N SER A 460 -45.04 0.03 10.04
CA SER A 460 -44.64 1.43 10.29
C SER A 460 -44.10 1.70 11.70
N LYS A 461 -44.38 0.85 12.70
CA LYS A 461 -43.89 1.07 14.09
C LYS A 461 -42.39 0.82 14.19
N ILE A 462 -41.91 -0.30 13.63
CA ILE A 462 -40.47 -0.62 13.64
C ILE A 462 -39.69 0.36 12.76
N GLN A 463 -40.23 0.78 11.60
CA GLN A 463 -39.61 1.81 10.77
C GLN A 463 -39.42 3.13 11.53
N LYS A 464 -40.46 3.61 12.23
CA LYS A 464 -40.36 4.82 13.07
C LYS A 464 -39.31 4.68 14.17
N LEU A 465 -39.20 3.49 14.77
CA LEU A 465 -38.19 3.22 15.78
C LEU A 465 -36.77 3.27 15.19
N ILE A 466 -36.53 2.63 14.05
CA ILE A 466 -35.24 2.66 13.34
C ILE A 466 -34.85 4.09 12.99
N ILE A 467 -35.76 4.87 12.38
CA ILE A 467 -35.52 6.28 12.04
C ILE A 467 -35.24 7.10 13.30
N GLN A 468 -35.94 6.83 14.41
CA GLN A 468 -35.66 7.46 15.69
C GLN A 468 -34.23 7.16 16.17
N MET A 469 -33.75 5.91 16.01
CA MET A 469 -32.40 5.51 16.41
C MET A 469 -31.33 6.18 15.55
N ILE A 470 -31.53 6.24 14.24
CA ILE A 470 -30.62 6.95 13.31
C ILE A 470 -30.46 8.41 13.74
N ASN A 471 -31.55 9.06 14.17
CA ASN A 471 -31.52 10.46 14.56
C ASN A 471 -30.93 10.72 15.95
N LYS A 472 -31.00 9.76 16.88
CA LYS A 472 -30.72 10.00 18.31
C LYS A 472 -29.57 9.20 18.91
N ALA A 473 -29.18 8.08 18.29
CA ALA A 473 -28.15 7.23 18.86
C ALA A 473 -26.80 7.95 18.88
N ASP A 474 -26.11 7.91 20.02
CA ASP A 474 -24.71 8.29 20.15
C ASP A 474 -23.84 7.03 20.31
N ASP A 475 -22.52 7.20 20.17
CA ASP A 475 -21.53 6.14 20.37
C ASP A 475 -21.84 4.87 19.56
N VAL A 476 -21.90 4.99 18.23
CA VAL A 476 -22.05 3.84 17.32
C VAL A 476 -20.90 3.75 16.31
N ASP A 477 -19.91 4.63 16.43
CA ASP A 477 -18.74 4.65 15.55
C ASP A 477 -17.79 3.48 15.79
N PHE A 478 -17.01 3.15 14.75
CA PHE A 478 -16.02 2.06 14.74
C PHE A 478 -14.66 2.57 14.22
N TYR A 479 -13.59 1.99 14.75
CA TYR A 479 -12.19 2.27 14.46
C TYR A 479 -11.74 1.78 13.08
N ASP A 480 -12.36 0.72 12.53
CA ASP A 480 -12.02 0.18 11.21
C ASP A 480 -12.19 1.21 10.09
N LYS A 481 -13.25 2.02 10.15
CA LYS A 481 -13.43 3.13 9.20
C LYS A 481 -12.35 4.19 9.37
N LEU A 482 -12.02 4.54 10.61
CA LEU A 482 -11.03 5.57 10.89
C LEU A 482 -9.66 5.16 10.32
N LEU A 483 -9.24 3.91 10.53
CA LEU A 483 -8.05 3.34 9.91
C LEU A 483 -8.11 3.39 8.38
N ARG A 484 -9.22 2.95 7.79
CA ARG A 484 -9.43 2.94 6.34
C ARG A 484 -9.30 4.33 5.72
N ASP A 485 -10.00 5.31 6.30
CA ASP A 485 -10.04 6.67 5.78
C ASP A 485 -8.65 7.33 5.94
N GLN A 486 -7.95 7.09 7.05
CA GLN A 486 -6.57 7.55 7.27
C GLN A 486 -5.57 6.92 6.29
N MET A 487 -5.67 5.61 6.02
CA MET A 487 -4.83 4.95 5.01
C MET A 487 -5.05 5.56 3.62
N LEU A 488 -6.31 5.79 3.23
CA LEU A 488 -6.62 6.41 1.93
C LEU A 488 -6.09 7.83 1.84
N THR A 489 -6.24 8.65 2.88
CA THR A 489 -5.66 10.00 2.93
C THR A 489 -4.14 9.94 2.84
N SER A 490 -3.50 9.04 3.59
CA SER A 490 -2.05 8.87 3.56
C SER A 490 -1.54 8.44 2.18
N PHE A 491 -2.16 7.45 1.55
CA PHE A 491 -1.79 7.01 0.19
C PHE A 491 -2.04 8.07 -0.88
N LYS A 492 -3.13 8.84 -0.76
CA LYS A 492 -3.41 9.96 -1.66
C LYS A 492 -2.33 11.04 -1.53
N ASN A 493 -2.00 11.43 -0.30
CA ASN A 493 -0.94 12.40 -0.04
C ASN A 493 0.41 11.87 -0.55
N GLU A 494 0.75 10.61 -0.29
CA GLU A 494 1.98 9.99 -0.79
C GLU A 494 2.05 10.01 -2.32
N LYS A 495 0.94 9.70 -3.01
CA LYS A 495 0.87 9.76 -4.48
C LYS A 495 1.08 11.19 -5.00
N GLU A 496 0.38 12.18 -4.43
CA GLU A 496 0.52 13.59 -4.83
C GLU A 496 1.95 14.10 -4.58
N GLU A 497 2.55 13.75 -3.45
CA GLU A 497 3.93 14.11 -3.12
C GLU A 497 4.95 13.42 -4.06
N LEU A 498 4.73 12.15 -4.43
CA LEU A 498 5.58 11.42 -5.39
C LEU A 498 5.50 12.01 -6.80
N GLU A 499 4.30 12.42 -7.25
CA GLU A 499 4.12 13.11 -8.51
C GLU A 499 4.85 14.47 -8.51
N GLN A 500 4.71 15.25 -7.43
CA GLN A 500 5.45 16.50 -7.25
C GLN A 500 6.97 16.28 -7.21
N PHE A 501 7.43 15.23 -6.52
CA PHE A 501 8.84 14.85 -6.46
C PHE A 501 9.39 14.53 -7.86
N SER A 502 8.69 13.68 -8.62
CA SER A 502 9.08 13.29 -9.98
C SER A 502 9.10 14.49 -10.95
N ASN A 503 8.09 15.36 -10.88
CA ASN A 503 8.02 16.57 -11.70
C ASN A 503 9.14 17.55 -11.35
N THR A 504 9.41 17.75 -10.05
CA THR A 504 10.49 18.61 -9.58
C THR A 504 11.85 18.10 -10.04
N ILE A 505 12.11 16.78 -9.95
CA ILE A 505 13.35 16.18 -10.46
C ILE A 505 13.54 16.51 -11.94
N LYS A 506 12.52 16.30 -12.78
CA LYS A 506 12.61 16.54 -14.23
C LYS A 506 12.83 18.02 -14.56
N GLU A 507 12.13 18.91 -13.88
CA GLU A 507 12.26 20.35 -14.08
C GLU A 507 13.68 20.82 -13.72
N VAL A 508 14.15 20.46 -12.51
CA VAL A 508 15.46 20.87 -12.01
C VAL A 508 16.58 20.24 -12.85
N GLN A 509 16.45 18.97 -13.24
CA GLN A 509 17.38 18.31 -14.14
C GLN A 509 17.51 19.07 -15.47
N THR A 510 16.39 19.52 -16.05
CA THR A 510 16.38 20.29 -17.30
C THR A 510 17.09 21.63 -17.12
N LYS A 511 16.80 22.35 -16.03
CA LYS A 511 17.47 23.63 -15.70
C LYS A 511 18.98 23.45 -15.54
N ILE A 512 19.40 22.38 -14.86
CA ILE A 512 20.82 22.03 -14.66
C ILE A 512 21.47 21.77 -16.03
N ASN A 513 20.92 20.85 -16.82
CA ASN A 513 21.48 20.48 -18.13
C ASN A 513 21.65 21.69 -19.07
N ASN A 514 20.70 22.64 -19.06
CA ASN A 514 20.76 23.84 -19.91
C ASN A 514 21.92 24.81 -19.58
N LYS A 515 22.56 24.66 -18.43
CA LYS A 515 23.60 25.58 -17.94
C LYS A 515 24.87 24.85 -17.47
N LEU A 516 24.96 23.54 -17.66
CA LEU A 516 26.15 22.75 -17.31
C LEU A 516 27.31 22.93 -18.29
N LYS A 517 27.01 23.31 -19.53
CA LYS A 517 28.01 23.43 -20.58
C LYS A 517 29.03 24.51 -20.23
N ILE A 518 30.30 24.19 -20.40
CA ILE A 518 31.41 25.12 -20.23
C ILE A 518 31.68 25.80 -21.56
N ASP A 519 31.58 27.12 -21.60
CA ASP A 519 31.86 27.90 -22.81
C ASP A 519 33.37 27.92 -23.13
N SER A 520 33.71 27.72 -24.40
CA SER A 520 35.08 27.87 -24.89
C SER A 520 35.31 29.30 -25.38
N GLU A 521 36.03 30.13 -24.61
CA GLU A 521 36.38 31.50 -25.05
C GLU A 521 37.54 31.53 -26.06
N SER A 522 38.12 30.39 -26.43
CA SER A 522 39.34 30.35 -27.22
C SER A 522 39.10 30.26 -28.74
N ASN A 523 39.48 31.30 -29.47
CA ASN A 523 39.79 31.29 -30.92
C ASN A 523 41.03 30.41 -31.27
N LEU A 524 41.45 29.49 -30.38
CA LEU A 524 42.62 28.63 -30.58
C LEU A 524 42.19 27.39 -31.35
N SER A 525 42.76 27.21 -32.54
CA SER A 525 42.49 26.09 -33.46
C SER A 525 43.08 24.75 -32.97
N VAL A 526 42.84 24.37 -31.72
CA VAL A 526 43.18 23.04 -31.21
C VAL A 526 41.97 22.15 -31.46
N LYS A 527 42.14 21.14 -32.32
CA LYS A 527 41.08 20.26 -32.82
C LYS A 527 40.44 19.36 -31.73
N GLU A 528 41.02 19.32 -30.54
CA GLU A 528 40.63 18.47 -29.40
C GLU A 528 40.98 19.20 -28.08
N SER A 529 40.14 20.15 -27.63
CA SER A 529 40.42 20.87 -26.39
C SER A 529 40.01 20.06 -25.15
N VAL A 530 40.69 20.26 -24.02
CA VAL A 530 40.30 19.69 -22.72
C VAL A 530 38.85 20.05 -22.34
N ILE A 531 38.37 21.20 -22.83
CA ILE A 531 36.99 21.67 -22.66
C ILE A 531 36.01 20.76 -23.41
N ASP A 532 36.34 20.32 -24.63
CA ASP A 532 35.50 19.41 -25.41
C ASP A 532 35.39 18.04 -24.73
N ALA A 533 36.49 17.52 -24.17
CA ALA A 533 36.49 16.26 -23.42
C ALA A 533 35.69 16.36 -22.11
N ALA A 534 35.79 17.49 -21.40
CA ALA A 534 34.99 17.76 -20.21
C ALA A 534 33.50 17.86 -20.55
N ASN A 535 33.14 18.67 -21.56
CA ASN A 535 31.76 18.82 -22.03
C ASN A 535 31.19 17.51 -22.57
N TYR A 536 31.97 16.67 -23.25
CA TYR A 536 31.53 15.35 -23.69
C TYR A 536 30.99 14.50 -22.52
N SER A 537 31.71 14.49 -21.39
CA SER A 537 31.28 13.75 -20.20
C SER A 537 30.06 14.37 -19.52
N LEU A 538 29.98 15.70 -19.50
CA LEU A 538 28.84 16.43 -18.96
C LEU A 538 27.58 16.20 -19.80
N ASP A 539 27.70 16.17 -21.13
CA ASP A 539 26.61 16.00 -22.10
C ASP A 539 26.15 14.54 -22.24
N SER A 540 26.93 13.57 -21.77
CA SER A 540 26.61 12.12 -21.79
C SER A 540 25.45 11.71 -20.86
N GLY A 541 24.54 12.64 -20.55
CA GLY A 541 23.37 12.45 -19.68
C GLY A 541 23.74 12.28 -18.21
N GLY A 542 22.80 11.79 -17.40
CA GLY A 542 22.97 11.54 -15.97
C GLY A 542 21.73 11.89 -15.16
N LYS A 543 21.55 11.23 -14.01
CA LYS A 543 20.38 11.44 -13.13
C LYS A 543 20.42 12.79 -12.40
N ARG A 544 21.60 13.42 -12.31
CA ARG A 544 21.84 14.71 -11.62
C ARG A 544 21.36 14.73 -10.16
N LEU A 545 21.40 13.58 -9.47
CA LEU A 545 20.84 13.45 -8.12
C LEU A 545 21.48 14.42 -7.13
N ARG A 546 22.82 14.52 -7.12
CA ARG A 546 23.58 15.40 -6.22
C ARG A 546 23.15 16.87 -6.34
N PRO A 547 23.20 17.52 -7.52
CA PRO A 547 22.74 18.89 -7.65
C PRO A 547 21.23 19.05 -7.44
N ILE A 548 20.38 18.07 -7.78
CA ILE A 548 18.95 18.15 -7.49
C ILE A 548 18.69 18.19 -5.97
N ILE A 549 19.37 17.34 -5.20
CA ILE A 549 19.29 17.33 -3.73
C ILE A 549 19.70 18.71 -3.18
N THR A 550 20.81 19.27 -3.67
CA THR A 550 21.27 20.59 -3.25
C THR A 550 20.29 21.70 -3.61
N TRP A 551 19.73 21.67 -4.81
CA TRP A 551 18.69 22.62 -5.23
C TRP A 551 17.48 22.53 -4.31
N PHE A 552 17.02 21.32 -3.99
CA PHE A 552 15.86 21.15 -3.13
C PHE A 552 16.12 21.66 -1.71
N MET A 553 17.25 21.26 -1.11
CA MET A 553 17.62 21.74 0.22
C MET A 553 17.80 23.25 0.24
N GLY A 554 18.56 23.81 -0.71
CA GLY A 554 18.80 25.25 -0.77
C GLY A 554 17.52 26.05 -1.03
N VAL A 555 16.78 25.75 -2.10
CA VAL A 555 15.65 26.55 -2.55
C VAL A 555 14.37 26.26 -1.76
N LYS A 556 14.01 24.99 -1.58
CA LYS A 556 12.71 24.61 -0.97
C LYS A 556 12.76 24.55 0.56
N ILE A 557 13.86 24.09 1.14
CA ILE A 557 13.98 23.95 2.61
C ILE A 557 14.55 25.20 3.26
N TYR A 558 15.63 25.76 2.71
CA TYR A 558 16.31 26.93 3.26
C TYR A 558 15.86 28.26 2.66
N GLY A 559 15.09 28.26 1.57
CA GLY A 559 14.60 29.48 0.94
C GLY A 559 15.70 30.33 0.28
N LEU A 560 16.84 29.71 -0.08
CA LEU A 560 17.92 30.37 -0.80
C LEU A 560 17.47 30.74 -2.22
N ASN A 561 18.02 31.83 -2.76
CA ASN A 561 17.74 32.24 -4.12
C ASN A 561 18.29 31.21 -5.12
N GLU A 562 17.44 30.72 -6.02
CA GLU A 562 17.80 29.69 -7.01
C GLU A 562 18.91 30.14 -7.96
N ALA A 563 18.90 31.40 -8.41
CA ALA A 563 19.91 31.91 -9.33
C ALA A 563 21.28 31.99 -8.67
N ASP A 564 21.32 32.42 -7.41
CA ASP A 564 22.55 32.55 -6.64
C ASP A 564 23.12 31.18 -6.25
N LEU A 565 22.27 30.18 -6.03
CA LEU A 565 22.67 28.79 -5.71
C LEU A 565 23.22 28.03 -6.94
N PHE A 566 22.93 28.49 -8.15
CA PHE A 566 23.23 27.75 -9.38
C PHE A 566 24.72 27.38 -9.57
N PRO A 567 25.71 28.24 -9.24
CA PRO A 567 27.12 27.87 -9.28
C PRO A 567 27.45 26.64 -8.43
N LEU A 568 26.84 26.51 -7.24
CA LEU A 568 27.02 25.32 -6.40
C LEU A 568 26.50 24.04 -7.07
N LEU A 569 25.39 24.13 -7.81
CA LEU A 569 24.83 22.97 -8.54
C LEU A 569 25.79 22.51 -9.64
N LYS A 570 26.36 23.45 -10.41
CA LYS A 570 27.39 23.14 -11.41
C LYS A 570 28.62 22.51 -10.75
N SER A 571 29.08 23.10 -9.65
CA SER A 571 30.23 22.62 -8.90
C SER A 571 30.11 21.13 -8.52
N LEU A 572 28.97 20.74 -7.93
CA LEU A 572 28.73 19.35 -7.53
C LEU A 572 28.71 18.38 -8.72
N GLU A 573 28.11 18.77 -9.85
CA GLU A 573 28.09 17.92 -11.04
C GLU A 573 29.46 17.83 -11.72
N TYR A 574 30.23 18.93 -11.73
CA TYR A 574 31.62 18.94 -12.21
C TYR A 574 32.50 18.00 -11.38
N MET A 575 32.41 18.08 -10.05
CA MET A 575 33.15 17.17 -9.15
C MET A 575 32.75 15.72 -9.35
N HIS A 576 31.45 15.43 -9.45
CA HIS A 576 30.98 14.07 -9.70
C HIS A 576 31.41 13.55 -11.07
N THR A 577 31.35 14.38 -12.11
CA THR A 577 31.78 13.99 -13.45
C THR A 577 33.29 13.78 -13.50
N ALA A 578 34.07 14.62 -12.84
CA ALA A 578 35.51 14.44 -12.68
C ALA A 578 35.85 13.10 -12.01
N SER A 579 35.14 12.74 -10.92
CA SER A 579 35.39 11.47 -10.24
C SER A 579 35.14 10.27 -11.15
N LEU A 580 34.09 10.31 -11.99
CA LEU A 580 33.80 9.24 -12.94
C LEU A 580 34.87 9.14 -14.04
N ILE A 581 35.35 10.27 -14.57
CA ILE A 581 36.43 10.27 -15.57
C ILE A 581 37.69 9.58 -15.03
N PHE A 582 38.05 9.85 -13.77
CA PHE A 582 39.20 9.20 -13.13
C PHE A 582 38.96 7.71 -12.84
N ASP A 583 37.78 7.36 -12.33
CA ASP A 583 37.34 5.98 -12.04
C ASP A 583 37.39 5.11 -13.32
N ASP A 584 36.99 5.68 -14.45
CA ASP A 584 36.96 5.00 -15.75
C ASP A 584 38.35 4.70 -16.36
N LEU A 585 39.45 5.26 -15.84
CA LEU A 585 40.78 5.11 -16.44
C LEU A 585 41.31 3.66 -16.40
N PRO A 586 42.21 3.27 -17.33
CA PRO A 586 42.84 1.95 -17.33
C PRO A 586 43.61 1.58 -16.05
N SER A 587 44.08 2.59 -15.30
CA SER A 587 44.76 2.39 -14.02
C SER A 587 43.81 2.14 -12.84
N GLN A 588 42.49 2.24 -13.05
CA GLN A 588 41.45 2.08 -12.04
C GLN A 588 40.46 0.98 -12.43
N ASP A 589 39.30 1.31 -12.99
CA ASP A 589 38.28 0.33 -13.38
C ASP A 589 38.33 -0.08 -14.85
N ASP A 590 39.15 0.60 -15.67
CA ASP A 590 39.35 0.31 -17.11
C ASP A 590 38.02 0.18 -17.88
N ALA A 591 37.07 1.07 -17.58
CA ALA A 591 35.73 1.00 -18.12
C ALA A 591 35.70 1.52 -19.56
N SER A 592 35.24 0.70 -20.52
CA SER A 592 35.12 1.11 -21.92
C SER A 592 33.90 2.01 -22.19
N THR A 593 32.87 1.95 -21.34
CA THR A 593 31.60 2.67 -21.52
C THR A 593 31.04 3.18 -20.20
N ARG A 594 30.43 4.38 -20.22
CA ARG A 594 29.74 5.01 -19.10
C ARG A 594 28.46 5.69 -19.60
N ARG A 595 27.33 5.48 -18.90
CA ARG A 595 26.01 6.05 -19.27
C ARG A 595 25.61 5.74 -20.73
N GLY A 596 25.93 4.54 -21.21
CA GLY A 596 25.65 4.11 -22.60
C GLY A 596 26.56 4.72 -23.68
N HIS A 597 27.58 5.50 -23.30
CA HIS A 597 28.53 6.15 -24.23
C HIS A 597 29.96 5.64 -23.96
N PRO A 598 30.88 5.64 -24.95
CA PRO A 598 32.28 5.34 -24.70
C PRO A 598 32.91 6.31 -23.70
N THR A 599 33.86 5.85 -22.88
CA THR A 599 34.52 6.71 -21.88
C THR A 599 35.50 7.69 -22.53
N VAL A 600 35.86 8.76 -21.82
CA VAL A 600 36.71 9.84 -22.37
C VAL A 600 38.04 9.32 -22.90
N HIS A 601 38.67 8.40 -22.17
CA HIS A 601 39.96 7.85 -22.57
C HIS A 601 39.87 6.95 -23.82
N GLN A 602 38.69 6.43 -24.14
CA GLN A 602 38.41 5.65 -25.35
C GLN A 602 38.16 6.55 -26.56
N ILE A 603 37.47 7.69 -26.37
CA ILE A 603 37.18 8.65 -27.44
C ILE A 603 38.43 9.49 -27.78
N TYR A 604 39.14 9.93 -26.76
CA TYR A 604 40.33 10.76 -26.90
C TYR A 604 41.57 9.92 -26.58
N ASN A 605 42.14 10.11 -25.39
CA ASN A 605 43.25 9.34 -24.87
C ASN A 605 43.34 9.52 -23.34
N VAL A 606 44.23 8.76 -22.69
CA VAL A 606 44.42 8.79 -21.23
C VAL A 606 44.83 10.19 -20.74
N ALA A 607 45.76 10.87 -21.41
CA ALA A 607 46.24 12.18 -20.98
C ALA A 607 45.13 13.24 -21.04
N THR A 608 44.31 13.24 -22.10
CA THR A 608 43.15 14.13 -22.22
C THR A 608 42.12 13.84 -21.13
N ALA A 609 41.87 12.56 -20.80
CA ALA A 609 40.95 12.19 -19.73
C ALA A 609 41.44 12.67 -18.34
N GLU A 610 42.72 12.46 -18.02
CA GLU A 610 43.32 12.95 -16.76
C GLU A 610 43.23 14.48 -16.64
N LEU A 611 43.55 15.19 -17.72
CA LEU A 611 43.47 16.66 -17.75
C LEU A 611 42.02 17.16 -17.68
N ALA A 612 41.07 16.48 -18.32
CA ALA A 612 39.65 16.83 -18.24
C ALA A 612 39.09 16.64 -16.83
N GLY A 613 39.45 15.55 -16.15
CA GLY A 613 39.10 15.32 -14.75
C GLY A 613 39.64 16.43 -13.85
N LEU A 614 40.94 16.75 -13.97
CA LEU A 614 41.57 17.82 -13.18
C LEU A 614 40.93 19.19 -13.47
N TYR A 615 40.69 19.49 -14.75
CA TYR A 615 40.05 20.72 -15.19
C TYR A 615 38.66 20.89 -14.55
N LEU A 616 37.81 19.87 -14.59
CA LEU A 616 36.50 19.90 -13.95
C LEU A 616 36.58 20.09 -12.44
N THR A 617 37.56 19.47 -11.76
CA THR A 617 37.78 19.72 -10.33
C THR A 617 38.11 21.20 -10.06
N GLN A 618 38.96 21.83 -10.87
CA GLN A 618 39.28 23.25 -10.70
C GLN A 618 38.09 24.16 -11.02
N LYS A 619 37.36 23.89 -12.12
CA LYS A 619 36.13 24.62 -12.46
C LYS A 619 35.11 24.51 -11.33
N ALA A 620 35.00 23.36 -10.65
CA ALA A 620 34.09 23.23 -9.53
C ALA A 620 34.40 24.19 -8.37
N PHE A 621 35.68 24.37 -8.00
CA PHE A 621 36.07 25.33 -6.98
C PHE A 621 35.91 26.78 -7.44
N GLU A 622 36.14 27.07 -8.73
CA GLU A 622 35.87 28.38 -9.32
C GLU A 622 34.39 28.76 -9.18
N GLU A 623 33.47 27.83 -9.49
CA GLU A 623 32.02 28.04 -9.31
C GLU A 623 31.64 28.27 -7.84
N GLN A 624 32.31 27.59 -6.89
CA GLN A 624 32.07 27.83 -5.47
C GLN A 624 32.57 29.23 -5.06
N ALA A 625 33.72 29.65 -5.57
CA ALA A 625 34.30 30.95 -5.27
C ALA A 625 33.50 32.12 -5.91
N SER A 626 32.77 31.88 -7.00
CA SER A 626 31.95 32.90 -7.68
C SER A 626 30.60 33.19 -6.99
N MET A 627 30.32 32.56 -5.84
CA MET A 627 29.06 32.72 -5.10
C MET A 627 29.00 34.03 -4.28
N GLU A 628 29.22 35.17 -4.93
CA GLU A 628 29.40 36.49 -4.29
C GLU A 628 28.16 37.02 -3.56
N LYS A 629 26.97 36.46 -3.84
CA LYS A 629 25.70 36.88 -3.22
C LYS A 629 25.47 36.30 -1.83
N PHE A 630 26.27 35.32 -1.41
CA PHE A 630 26.23 34.75 -0.07
C PHE A 630 27.28 35.39 0.84
N ASP A 631 27.11 35.20 2.15
CA ASP A 631 28.12 35.63 3.13
C ASP A 631 29.47 34.96 2.87
N ALA A 632 30.53 35.76 2.77
CA ALA A 632 31.87 35.30 2.40
C ALA A 632 32.44 34.28 3.39
N LYS A 633 32.12 34.36 4.69
CA LYS A 633 32.56 33.35 5.67
C LYS A 633 31.87 32.02 5.44
N SER A 634 30.58 32.06 5.08
CA SER A 634 29.80 30.87 4.73
C SER A 634 30.32 30.21 3.45
N VAL A 635 30.64 31.00 2.41
CA VAL A 635 31.28 30.50 1.17
C VAL A 635 32.65 29.89 1.46
N LEU A 636 33.49 30.55 2.27
CA LEU A 636 34.80 30.00 2.66
C LEU A 636 34.65 28.67 3.43
N LYS A 637 33.70 28.59 4.37
CA LYS A 637 33.40 27.36 5.12
C LYS A 637 32.93 26.24 4.19
N LEU A 638 32.12 26.57 3.18
CA LEU A 638 31.67 25.63 2.16
C LEU A 638 32.82 25.11 1.31
N ILE A 639 33.73 25.97 0.85
CA ILE A 639 34.91 25.58 0.06
C ILE A 639 35.84 24.68 0.89
N GLN A 640 36.09 25.04 2.16
CA GLN A 640 36.86 24.21 3.10
C GLN A 640 36.22 22.83 3.28
N TYR A 641 34.90 22.79 3.42
CA TYR A 641 34.16 21.55 3.55
C TYR A 641 34.24 20.71 2.27
N ALA A 642 34.02 21.30 1.09
CA ALA A 642 34.13 20.61 -0.19
C ALA A 642 35.52 20.03 -0.43
N ALA A 643 36.57 20.80 -0.14
CA ALA A 643 37.96 20.34 -0.26
C ALA A 643 38.22 19.14 0.67
N LYS A 644 37.73 19.19 1.91
CA LYS A 644 37.85 18.09 2.86
C LYS A 644 37.11 16.84 2.36
N MET A 645 35.86 16.97 1.92
CA MET A 645 35.07 15.85 1.41
C MET A 645 35.72 15.22 0.16
N THR A 646 36.29 16.05 -0.73
CA THR A 646 37.03 15.55 -1.90
C THR A 646 38.23 14.72 -1.49
N ALA A 647 39.03 15.20 -0.52
CA ALA A 647 40.18 14.47 -0.02
C ALA A 647 39.78 13.12 0.62
N GLU A 648 38.70 13.10 1.40
CA GLU A 648 38.15 11.87 1.98
C GLU A 648 37.61 10.93 0.90
N MET A 649 36.90 11.42 -0.12
CA MET A 649 36.46 10.60 -1.26
C MET A 649 37.66 9.94 -1.99
N CYS A 650 38.77 10.66 -2.17
CA CYS A 650 40.00 10.07 -2.71
C CYS A 650 40.56 8.95 -1.83
N GLN A 651 40.47 9.08 -0.49
CA GLN A 651 40.82 7.99 0.41
C GLN A 651 39.88 6.79 0.24
N GLY A 652 38.58 7.03 0.08
CA GLY A 652 37.60 6.00 -0.24
C GLY A 652 37.95 5.23 -1.51
N GLN A 653 38.29 5.94 -2.58
CA GLN A 653 38.74 5.32 -3.83
C GLN A 653 40.03 4.52 -3.65
N ALA A 654 40.99 5.03 -2.88
CA ALA A 654 42.22 4.29 -2.59
C ALA A 654 41.96 3.00 -1.77
N MET A 655 41.02 3.03 -0.82
CA MET A 655 40.58 1.86 -0.07
C MET A 655 39.93 0.83 -0.98
N ASP A 656 39.06 1.28 -1.90
CA ASP A 656 38.38 0.43 -2.88
C ASP A 656 39.38 -0.28 -3.80
N LEU A 657 40.32 0.47 -4.39
CA LEU A 657 41.39 -0.10 -5.22
C LEU A 657 42.28 -1.08 -4.45
N ALA A 658 42.60 -0.79 -3.18
CA ALA A 658 43.38 -1.67 -2.32
C ALA A 658 42.60 -2.91 -1.84
N SER A 659 41.28 -2.94 -2.04
CA SER A 659 40.42 -4.08 -1.70
C SER A 659 40.27 -5.10 -2.82
N LYS A 660 40.61 -4.75 -4.07
CA LYS A 660 40.48 -5.65 -5.23
C LYS A 660 41.16 -6.99 -4.97
N GLY A 661 40.42 -8.10 -5.16
CA GLY A 661 40.91 -9.46 -4.92
C GLY A 661 40.92 -9.91 -3.44
N ARG A 662 40.39 -9.10 -2.51
CA ARG A 662 40.22 -9.47 -1.09
C ARG A 662 38.76 -9.66 -0.75
N THR A 663 38.46 -10.62 0.13
CA THR A 663 37.17 -10.72 0.81
C THR A 663 37.11 -9.66 1.91
N LEU A 664 36.21 -8.69 1.78
CA LEU A 664 36.00 -7.65 2.78
C LEU A 664 35.06 -8.14 3.89
N SER A 665 35.07 -7.45 5.03
CA SER A 665 34.02 -7.53 6.05
C SER A 665 32.89 -6.54 5.76
N LEU A 666 31.71 -6.76 6.35
CA LEU A 666 30.59 -5.81 6.25
C LEU A 666 30.97 -4.40 6.74
N ILE A 667 31.79 -4.30 7.78
CA ILE A 667 32.27 -3.03 8.32
C ILE A 667 33.13 -2.31 7.28
N GLU A 668 34.07 -3.01 6.64
CA GLU A 668 34.92 -2.44 5.59
C GLU A 668 34.09 -1.99 4.37
N LEU A 669 33.11 -2.77 3.92
CA LEU A 669 32.20 -2.37 2.84
C LEU A 669 31.38 -1.13 3.20
N ASN A 670 30.82 -1.07 4.41
CA ASN A 670 30.10 0.09 4.89
C ASN A 670 31.00 1.34 4.94
N THR A 671 32.27 1.18 5.33
CA THR A 671 33.25 2.27 5.30
C THR A 671 33.54 2.71 3.86
N ILE A 672 33.91 1.80 2.95
CA ILE A 672 34.22 2.15 1.55
C ILE A 672 33.01 2.82 0.89
N SER A 673 31.82 2.26 1.07
CA SER A 673 30.57 2.79 0.50
C SER A 673 30.24 4.19 1.02
N PHE A 674 30.45 4.43 2.31
CA PHE A 674 30.27 5.75 2.89
C PHE A 674 31.25 6.77 2.28
N TYR A 675 32.53 6.43 2.16
CA TYR A 675 33.54 7.35 1.63
C TYR A 675 33.40 7.58 0.12
N LYS A 676 33.14 6.53 -0.68
CA LYS A 676 33.02 6.63 -2.15
C LYS A 676 31.71 7.28 -2.59
N THR A 677 30.59 6.91 -1.95
CA THR A 677 29.24 7.28 -2.38
C THR A 677 28.55 8.22 -1.38
N GLY A 678 28.58 7.88 -0.08
CA GLY A 678 27.91 8.64 0.98
C GLY A 678 28.35 10.09 1.11
N LEU A 679 29.66 10.36 1.07
CA LEU A 679 30.21 11.73 1.18
C LEU A 679 29.72 12.65 0.06
N GLY A 680 29.46 12.12 -1.14
CA GLY A 680 28.89 12.90 -2.23
C GLY A 680 27.45 13.36 -1.94
N PHE A 681 26.64 12.50 -1.32
CA PHE A 681 25.31 12.88 -0.85
C PHE A 681 25.39 13.80 0.37
N GLU A 682 26.35 13.57 1.27
CA GLU A 682 26.59 14.44 2.42
C GLU A 682 26.92 15.86 1.95
N ALA A 683 27.86 16.01 1.02
CA ALA A 683 28.18 17.30 0.42
C ALA A 683 26.95 17.98 -0.21
N SER A 684 26.11 17.20 -0.90
CA SER A 684 24.89 17.71 -1.53
C SER A 684 23.88 18.27 -0.53
N LEU A 685 23.84 17.74 0.69
CA LEU A 685 22.94 18.18 1.76
C LEU A 685 23.56 19.29 2.62
N ILE A 686 24.85 19.18 2.95
CA ILE A 686 25.53 20.05 3.91
C ILE A 686 25.99 21.36 3.29
N MET A 687 26.45 21.38 2.04
CA MET A 687 26.88 22.62 1.38
C MET A 687 25.77 23.69 1.34
N PRO A 688 24.52 23.42 0.90
CA PRO A 688 23.45 24.42 0.99
C PRO A 688 23.07 24.76 2.44
N ALA A 689 23.18 23.82 3.38
CA ALA A 689 22.94 24.08 4.80
C ALA A 689 23.98 25.03 5.41
N ILE A 690 25.25 24.95 4.97
CA ILE A 690 26.31 25.90 5.35
C ILE A 690 25.97 27.30 4.84
N LEU A 691 25.55 27.44 3.58
CA LEU A 691 25.14 28.74 3.01
C LEU A 691 23.93 29.33 3.75
N ALA A 692 23.02 28.47 4.20
CA ALA A 692 21.85 28.85 4.99
C ALA A 692 22.13 29.06 6.48
N GLN A 693 23.38 28.83 6.94
CA GLN A 693 23.79 28.91 8.34
C GLN A 693 22.92 28.02 9.26
N ALA A 694 22.61 26.80 8.80
CA ALA A 694 21.87 25.82 9.58
C ALA A 694 22.57 25.46 10.89
N THR A 695 21.79 25.03 11.88
CA THR A 695 22.30 24.66 13.20
C THR A 695 23.17 23.39 13.14
N GLU A 696 24.08 23.24 14.10
CA GLU A 696 24.92 22.03 14.18
C GLU A 696 24.09 20.75 14.35
N GLY A 697 23.01 20.79 15.13
CA GLY A 697 22.12 19.63 15.30
C GLY A 697 21.44 19.21 14.00
N GLU A 698 21.04 20.18 13.16
CA GLU A 698 20.47 19.89 11.84
C GLU A 698 21.53 19.31 10.89
N ILE A 699 22.75 19.86 10.90
CA ILE A 699 23.87 19.35 10.11
C ILE A 699 24.20 17.90 10.50
N GLU A 700 24.29 17.57 11.79
CA GLU A 700 24.59 16.21 12.24
C GLU A 700 23.47 15.20 11.88
N ALA A 701 22.20 15.61 11.94
CA ALA A 701 21.09 14.80 11.46
C ALA A 701 21.18 14.53 9.95
N LEU A 702 21.50 15.56 9.15
CA LEU A 702 21.69 15.42 7.70
C LEU A 702 22.90 14.53 7.34
N LYS A 703 24.00 14.61 8.10
CA LYS A 703 25.15 13.69 7.92
C LYS A 703 24.77 12.24 8.19
N LYS A 704 24.03 12.00 9.29
CA LYS A 704 23.54 10.66 9.61
C LYS A 704 22.64 10.13 8.49
N PHE A 705 21.71 10.95 7.99
CA PHE A 705 20.89 10.62 6.83
C PHE A 705 21.74 10.27 5.61
N ALA A 706 22.68 11.14 5.23
CA ALA A 706 23.54 10.97 4.06
C ALA A 706 24.36 9.68 4.11
N LYS A 707 24.90 9.34 5.29
CA LYS A 707 25.64 8.10 5.52
C LYS A 707 24.78 6.88 5.19
N HIS A 708 23.61 6.78 5.81
CA HIS A 708 22.76 5.60 5.63
C HIS A 708 22.12 5.55 4.24
N ALA A 709 21.69 6.69 3.68
CA ALA A 709 21.16 6.77 2.33
C ALA A 709 22.23 6.40 1.28
N GLY A 710 23.47 6.83 1.46
CA GLY A 710 24.58 6.50 0.57
C GLY A 710 24.96 5.02 0.60
N ILE A 711 24.95 4.40 1.78
CA ILE A 711 25.17 2.96 1.91
C ILE A 711 24.01 2.17 1.28
N ALA A 712 22.76 2.54 1.56
CA ALA A 712 21.59 1.91 0.94
C ALA A 712 21.62 2.04 -0.60
N PHE A 713 22.10 3.18 -1.12
CA PHE A 713 22.30 3.38 -2.56
C PHE A 713 23.31 2.38 -3.13
N GLN A 714 24.45 2.19 -2.47
CA GLN A 714 25.47 1.24 -2.91
C GLN A 714 24.96 -0.21 -2.85
N ILE A 715 24.31 -0.61 -1.76
CA ILE A 715 23.72 -1.95 -1.64
C ILE A 715 22.71 -2.20 -2.78
N LYS A 716 21.90 -1.18 -3.13
CA LYS A 716 20.99 -1.30 -4.26
C LYS A 716 21.69 -1.42 -5.61
N ASP A 717 22.82 -0.73 -5.83
CA ASP A 717 23.62 -0.91 -7.04
C ASP A 717 24.20 -2.33 -7.13
N ASP A 718 24.70 -2.87 -6.03
CA ASP A 718 25.23 -4.24 -5.95
C ASP A 718 24.12 -5.28 -6.21
N LEU A 719 22.90 -5.06 -5.68
CA LEU A 719 21.73 -5.91 -5.96
C LEU A 719 21.33 -5.83 -7.44
N LEU A 720 21.32 -4.64 -8.05
CA LEU A 720 21.02 -4.47 -9.47
C LEU A 720 22.07 -5.10 -10.38
N ASP A 721 23.35 -5.18 -9.95
CA ASP A 721 24.40 -5.86 -10.72
C ASP A 721 24.21 -7.38 -10.80
N VAL A 722 23.36 -7.95 -9.94
CA VAL A 722 23.06 -9.39 -9.88
C VAL A 722 21.64 -9.70 -10.39
N GLU A 723 20.65 -8.91 -10.01
CA GLU A 723 19.22 -9.14 -10.31
C GLU A 723 18.70 -8.33 -11.52
N GLY A 724 19.40 -7.27 -11.94
CA GLY A 724 18.88 -6.30 -12.90
C GLY A 724 18.94 -6.74 -14.37
N ASP A 725 18.25 -6.00 -15.25
CA ASP A 725 18.32 -6.21 -16.69
C ASP A 725 19.47 -5.38 -17.31
N SER A 726 20.37 -6.06 -18.02
CA SER A 726 21.54 -5.49 -18.69
C SER A 726 21.19 -4.36 -19.67
N GLN A 727 20.01 -4.42 -20.30
CA GLN A 727 19.56 -3.38 -21.23
C GLN A 727 19.09 -2.11 -20.49
N LEU A 728 18.51 -2.25 -19.30
CA LEU A 728 18.01 -1.12 -18.50
C LEU A 728 19.13 -0.41 -17.74
N LEU A 729 20.17 -1.13 -17.31
CA LEU A 729 21.28 -0.59 -16.52
C LEU A 729 22.31 0.17 -17.37
N GLY A 730 22.37 -0.07 -18.68
CA GLY A 730 23.35 0.56 -19.58
C GLY A 730 24.81 0.17 -19.28
N LYS A 731 25.02 -0.92 -18.52
CA LYS A 731 26.30 -1.58 -18.22
C LYS A 731 26.12 -3.10 -18.27
N LYS A 732 27.20 -3.87 -18.47
CA LYS A 732 27.16 -5.34 -18.37
C LYS A 732 26.86 -5.75 -16.90
N ILE A 733 26.04 -6.78 -16.71
CA ILE A 733 25.76 -7.43 -15.42
C ILE A 733 26.98 -8.26 -15.00
N GLY A 734 27.26 -8.36 -13.70
CA GLY A 734 28.31 -9.23 -13.15
C GLY A 734 29.72 -8.67 -13.34
N ILE A 735 29.86 -7.36 -13.53
CA ILE A 735 31.16 -6.70 -13.63
C ILE A 735 31.92 -6.88 -12.31
N ASP A 736 31.24 -6.83 -11.18
CA ASP A 736 31.90 -6.95 -9.88
C ASP A 736 32.50 -8.34 -9.65
N ALA A 737 31.82 -9.38 -10.12
CA ALA A 737 32.35 -10.74 -10.12
C ALA A 737 33.56 -10.89 -11.06
N LEU A 738 33.52 -10.25 -12.24
CA LEU A 738 34.64 -10.24 -13.19
C LEU A 738 35.86 -9.47 -12.65
N ASN A 739 35.63 -8.43 -11.86
CA ASN A 739 36.66 -7.57 -11.29
C ASN A 739 37.22 -8.08 -9.95
N ASN A 740 36.75 -9.24 -9.45
CA ASN A 740 37.07 -9.76 -8.11
C ASN A 740 36.80 -8.73 -6.99
N ASN A 741 35.73 -7.95 -7.12
CA ASN A 741 35.31 -7.00 -6.12
C ASN A 741 34.45 -7.69 -5.05
N SER A 742 34.69 -7.38 -3.78
CA SER A 742 33.74 -7.73 -2.72
C SER A 742 32.55 -6.78 -2.78
N THR A 743 31.33 -7.32 -2.75
CA THR A 743 30.08 -6.57 -2.77
C THR A 743 29.22 -6.98 -1.59
N PHE A 744 28.18 -6.21 -1.28
CA PHE A 744 27.25 -6.61 -0.23
C PHE A 744 26.59 -7.95 -0.53
N VAL A 745 26.28 -8.21 -1.81
CA VAL A 745 25.69 -9.48 -2.26
C VAL A 745 26.69 -10.64 -2.13
N SER A 746 27.98 -10.44 -2.42
CA SER A 746 28.95 -11.53 -2.32
C SER A 746 29.27 -11.92 -0.88
N ILE A 747 29.15 -10.99 0.08
CA ILE A 747 29.38 -11.26 1.52
C ILE A 747 28.11 -11.78 2.22
N LEU A 748 26.95 -11.18 1.94
CA LEU A 748 25.72 -11.42 2.70
C LEU A 748 24.72 -12.33 1.97
N GLY A 749 24.94 -12.61 0.68
CA GLY A 749 23.91 -13.12 -0.22
C GLY A 749 22.85 -12.06 -0.55
N ILE A 750 21.95 -12.39 -1.48
CA ILE A 750 20.88 -11.47 -1.93
C ILE A 750 19.98 -11.08 -0.76
N ASP A 751 19.47 -12.05 -0.01
CA ASP A 751 18.55 -11.78 1.11
C ASP A 751 19.22 -10.97 2.22
N GLY A 752 20.47 -11.29 2.56
CA GLY A 752 21.23 -10.55 3.56
C GLY A 752 21.51 -9.10 3.13
N ALA A 753 21.87 -8.89 1.86
CA ALA A 753 22.04 -7.55 1.30
C ALA A 753 20.72 -6.75 1.29
N LYS A 754 19.59 -7.36 0.92
CA LYS A 754 18.28 -6.70 0.99
C LYS A 754 17.93 -6.29 2.43
N LYS A 755 18.17 -7.17 3.42
CA LYS A 755 17.95 -6.83 4.84
C LYS A 755 18.84 -5.69 5.32
N GLU A 756 20.11 -5.70 4.96
CA GLU A 756 21.06 -4.63 5.31
C GLU A 756 20.64 -3.29 4.68
N MET A 757 20.19 -3.30 3.41
CA MET A 757 19.66 -2.11 2.74
C MET A 757 18.48 -1.51 3.50
N TRP A 758 17.53 -2.36 3.92
CA TRP A 758 16.34 -1.93 4.66
C TRP A 758 16.67 -1.47 6.10
N GLU A 759 17.70 -2.03 6.73
CA GLU A 759 18.19 -1.50 8.01
C GLU A 759 18.77 -0.09 7.84
N HIS A 760 19.60 0.13 6.81
CA HIS A 760 20.09 1.47 6.47
C HIS A 760 18.94 2.42 6.08
N TYR A 761 17.92 1.95 5.38
CA TYR A 761 16.71 2.72 5.09
C TYR A 761 16.04 3.19 6.40
N CYS A 762 15.81 2.30 7.35
CA CYS A 762 15.20 2.66 8.63
C CYS A 762 16.05 3.66 9.41
N GLN A 763 17.37 3.45 9.48
CA GLN A 763 18.29 4.36 10.18
C GLN A 763 18.34 5.76 9.53
N ALA A 764 18.22 5.84 8.21
CA ALA A 764 18.07 7.12 7.49
C ALA A 764 16.74 7.80 7.84
N MET A 765 15.62 7.06 7.83
CA MET A 765 14.31 7.59 8.23
C MET A 765 14.31 8.10 9.68
N ASP A 766 14.89 7.35 10.62
CA ASP A 766 15.03 7.74 12.03
C ASP A 766 15.83 9.06 12.19
N SER A 767 16.80 9.30 11.31
CA SER A 767 17.63 10.51 11.39
C SER A 767 16.90 11.79 10.97
N ILE A 768 15.96 11.70 10.03
CA ILE A 768 15.22 12.86 9.50
C ILE A 768 14.03 13.27 10.37
N GLU A 769 13.58 12.40 11.28
CA GLU A 769 12.52 12.72 12.27
C GLU A 769 12.96 13.84 13.25
N ASN A 770 14.26 13.96 13.48
CA ASN A 770 14.84 14.96 14.38
C ASN A 770 15.12 16.31 13.70
N ILE A 771 14.87 16.43 12.40
CA ILE A 771 15.09 17.67 11.65
C ILE A 771 13.86 18.57 11.80
N PRO A 772 13.98 19.80 12.31
CA PRO A 772 12.84 20.71 12.51
C PRO A 772 12.39 21.38 11.20
N ARG A 773 12.36 20.65 10.09
CA ARG A 773 12.02 21.12 8.74
C ARG A 773 11.08 20.12 8.05
N ASN A 774 10.52 20.52 6.90
CA ASN A 774 9.84 19.56 6.04
C ASN A 774 10.87 18.61 5.41
N THR A 775 10.77 17.32 5.71
CA THR A 775 11.69 16.27 5.21
C THR A 775 11.05 15.33 4.20
N THR A 776 9.85 15.65 3.69
CA THR A 776 9.10 14.84 2.72
C THR A 776 9.94 14.46 1.50
N PHE A 777 10.74 15.40 0.98
CA PHE A 777 11.65 15.10 -0.15
C PHE A 777 12.73 14.09 0.20
N LEU A 778 13.31 14.14 1.41
CA LEU A 778 14.34 13.19 1.82
C LEU A 778 13.76 11.79 1.96
N LYS A 779 12.53 11.67 2.46
CA LYS A 779 11.76 10.42 2.47
C LYS A 779 11.54 9.88 1.04
N HIS A 780 11.04 10.71 0.12
CA HIS A 780 10.82 10.29 -1.27
C HIS A 780 12.10 9.98 -2.02
N PHE A 781 13.17 10.71 -1.75
CA PHE A 781 14.49 10.42 -2.28
C PHE A 781 14.99 9.05 -1.80
N LEU A 782 14.85 8.74 -0.51
CA LEU A 782 15.23 7.43 0.02
C LEU A 782 14.35 6.30 -0.56
N ASN A 783 13.04 6.51 -0.69
CA ASN A 783 12.14 5.60 -1.39
C ASN A 783 12.59 5.36 -2.84
N TYR A 784 12.97 6.42 -3.54
CA TYR A 784 13.51 6.33 -4.90
C TYR A 784 14.81 5.51 -4.92
N ILE A 785 15.71 5.69 -3.96
CA ILE A 785 16.98 4.96 -3.89
C ILE A 785 16.74 3.45 -3.82
N VAL A 786 15.91 2.97 -2.89
CA VAL A 786 15.77 1.54 -2.61
C VAL A 786 14.92 0.81 -3.65
N HIS A 787 14.03 1.53 -4.34
CA HIS A 787 13.12 0.97 -5.34
C HIS A 787 13.53 1.25 -6.81
N ARG A 788 14.70 1.85 -7.06
CA ARG A 788 15.15 2.11 -8.43
C ARG A 788 15.45 0.82 -9.20
N GLU A 789 15.17 0.86 -10.50
CA GLU A 789 15.43 -0.24 -11.45
C GLU A 789 16.66 0.02 -12.33
N LYS A 790 17.23 1.24 -12.25
CA LYS A 790 18.38 1.69 -13.01
C LYS A 790 19.18 2.72 -12.22
#